data_AF-A0A9P5T7K8-F1
#
_entry.id   AF-A0A9P5T7K8-F1
#
_cell.length_a   1.000
_cell.length_b   1.000
_cell.length_c   1.000
_cell.angle_alpha   90.00
_cell.angle_beta   90.00
_cell.angle_gamma   90.00
#
_symmetry.space_group_name_H-M   'P 1'
#
loop_
_entity.id
_entity.type
_entity.pdbx_description
1 polymer ?
#
loop_
_entity_poly.entity_id
_entity_poly.type
_entity_poly.pdbx_seq_one_letter_code
_entity_poly.pdbx_strand_id
1 'polypeptide(L)'
;MDVVKAVETYISKMVAVPPAMKVLLLDSHTTPIVSLASTQSILLSHQVYLTDRIDNNKRERMAHMKCVCFLQNSEDSLGALEAELKEPRYGEYYLYFSNILTKTAIERLADADEYEAVREVQEYFADYAPLLPSLFSLNYTPSASTPLYGSSPSTWDPKALDRHVQGLVAVMLSLKKKPVIRYEKMSSMARKLAVELQNRIQAESQLFDFRLTQVPPLLLILDRRNDPVTPMLSQWTYQAMVHELLGIRNGRVDMSQVPDIRPELSEITLTTSTDPFFQAHHLATFGDLGTALKSYVQSYQARSLAQQPSSINSITDMKRFVEEYPEFRKLGGNVSKHVALVGELSRLVDNDKLLELGEVEQGLATRVGADLKVRSIQSVQAFITNNAVSPQNKLRLLILFALRYQKTQAMYAILNIAGADHRQDDLYSTESLLALGRSALKGLKGVENVYMQHTPHLSETLENLFRGKLKESSYAFLDSAGPNAGLQRPQDIIIFIIGGATYEEARTVALLNQEPPSGSTGGARLLLGGTCVHNSMSFLEMIDLAAASFPAAVYEPPPESDSNAPALNVNLGGTMEDVKVRTRTGAFLTLLSVAIILSFTTMEFLDYRRVGIDTSVVVDRSRGEKLTVHLNVTFPRVPCYLMSLDLMDISGEVQRDISHDIIKTRLTAAGTAVAGAQVGELRNDIDRLNEQRMDGYCGSCYGGEPPEGGCCNSCDAVREAYTRRGWSFGNPGGIDQCVEEHWSDHIQEQSSEGCNVAGLVRVNKVIGNIHLSPGRSFQTAQSRIYELVPYLKNDGNRHDFSHTVHHMYFTADDEADESKAQVSREMRERLGIYQNPLDGNTGRTSKAQYMFHYFLKVVSTQYRTLDGQLVNSHQYSVTHFERDLETGSGGNTAEGLQIQHGVNGLPGVFFSYEISPILVAHRETRQSFAHFLTSTCAIVGGVLTVASILDSALFATQRSLKRNAGANGHPNGKLM
;
A
#
# COMPACT_ATOMS: atom_id res chain seq x y z
N MET A 1 20.77 19.03 0.73
CA MET A 1 19.53 19.69 0.30
C MET A 1 18.59 18.60 -0.22
N ASP A 2 18.32 17.59 0.62
CA ASP A 2 17.40 16.50 0.31
C ASP A 2 16.49 16.35 1.53
N VAL A 3 15.23 16.74 1.36
CA VAL A 3 14.26 16.78 2.45
C VAL A 3 13.70 15.40 2.78
N VAL A 4 13.63 14.50 1.80
CA VAL A 4 13.16 13.12 1.99
C VAL A 4 14.15 12.38 2.87
N LYS A 5 15.43 12.41 2.49
CA LYS A 5 16.49 11.75 3.25
C LYS A 5 16.65 12.31 4.67
N ALA A 6 16.42 13.61 4.86
CA ALA A 6 16.46 14.24 6.18
C ALA A 6 15.38 13.67 7.11
N VAL A 7 14.14 13.57 6.63
CA VAL A 7 13.01 13.01 7.38
C VAL A 7 13.18 11.50 7.60
N GLU A 8 13.60 10.75 6.57
CA GLU A 8 13.93 9.32 6.68
C GLU A 8 14.95 9.07 7.80
N THR A 9 16.01 9.89 7.86
CA THR A 9 17.04 9.77 8.90
C THR A 9 16.48 9.99 10.29
N TYR A 10 15.55 10.95 10.47
CA TYR A 10 14.88 11.16 11.75
C TYR A 10 13.99 9.97 12.12
N ILE A 11 13.20 9.46 11.18
CA ILE A 11 12.32 8.30 11.42
C ILE A 11 13.15 7.07 11.79
N SER A 12 14.20 6.75 11.03
CA SER A 12 15.07 5.62 11.33
C SER A 12 15.71 5.74 12.71
N LYS A 13 16.09 6.96 13.14
CA LYS A 13 16.60 7.18 14.51
C LYS A 13 15.52 6.97 15.57
N MET A 14 14.34 7.56 15.41
CA MET A 14 13.22 7.40 16.34
C MET A 14 12.89 5.93 16.59
N VAL A 15 12.84 5.13 15.52
CA VAL A 15 12.49 3.71 15.64
C VAL A 15 13.68 2.83 16.02
N ALA A 16 14.93 3.29 15.92
CA ALA A 16 16.10 2.48 16.27
C ALA A 16 16.40 2.44 17.79
N VAL A 17 16.01 3.47 18.54
CA VAL A 17 16.43 3.63 19.95
C VAL A 17 15.92 2.50 20.88
N PRO A 18 14.62 2.12 20.90
CA PRO A 18 14.20 1.01 21.74
C PRO A 18 14.57 -0.34 21.06
N PRO A 19 15.29 -1.29 21.67
CA PRO A 19 15.55 -2.60 21.06
C PRO A 19 14.49 -3.63 21.49
N ALA A 20 13.21 -3.37 21.21
CA ALA A 20 12.09 -4.23 21.61
C ALA A 20 10.89 -4.09 20.66
N MET A 21 9.80 -4.83 20.92
CA MET A 21 8.54 -4.68 20.19
C MET A 21 7.92 -3.31 20.46
N LYS A 22 7.58 -2.59 19.38
CA LYS A 22 7.11 -1.20 19.45
C LYS A 22 5.73 -1.01 18.86
N VAL A 23 5.04 -0.03 19.42
CA VAL A 23 3.89 0.65 18.82
C VAL A 23 4.32 2.07 18.45
N LEU A 24 4.03 2.50 17.22
CA LEU A 24 4.22 3.86 16.77
C LEU A 24 2.90 4.62 16.85
N LEU A 25 2.82 5.62 17.73
CA LEU A 25 1.69 6.54 17.83
C LEU A 25 1.98 7.83 17.07
N LEU A 26 1.05 8.20 16.20
CA LEU A 26 1.11 9.40 15.37
C LEU A 26 -0.13 10.26 15.60
N ASP A 27 -0.11 11.51 15.15
CA ASP A 27 -1.29 12.36 15.06
C ASP A 27 -1.71 12.61 13.61
N SER A 28 -2.75 13.43 13.42
CA SER A 28 -3.28 13.77 12.09
C SER A 28 -2.25 14.45 11.18
N HIS A 29 -1.28 15.17 11.76
CA HIS A 29 -0.29 15.97 11.05
C HIS A 29 0.97 15.18 10.70
N THR A 30 1.47 14.40 11.66
CA THR A 30 2.68 13.57 11.53
C THR A 30 2.43 12.27 10.75
N THR A 31 1.19 11.75 10.73
CA THR A 31 0.83 10.55 9.96
C THR A 31 1.19 10.67 8.47
N PRO A 32 0.79 11.75 7.76
CA PRO A 32 1.24 12.01 6.39
C PRO A 32 2.76 12.07 6.21
N ILE A 33 3.47 12.67 7.16
CA ILE A 33 4.93 12.88 7.08
C ILE A 33 5.65 11.53 7.13
N VAL A 34 5.28 10.68 8.09
CA VAL A 34 5.84 9.32 8.20
C VAL A 34 5.45 8.46 7.00
N SER A 35 4.20 8.58 6.52
CA SER A 35 3.71 7.82 5.36
C SER A 35 4.46 8.12 4.06
N LEU A 36 4.94 9.36 3.89
CA LEU A 36 5.70 9.78 2.71
C LEU A 36 7.18 9.36 2.78
N ALA A 37 7.74 9.27 3.97
CA ALA A 37 9.16 9.01 4.18
C ALA A 37 9.50 7.53 4.45
N SER A 38 8.60 6.75 5.05
CA SER A 38 8.88 5.35 5.39
C SER A 38 7.74 4.41 4.99
N THR A 39 8.09 3.19 4.61
CA THR A 39 7.12 2.12 4.33
C THR A 39 6.86 1.27 5.57
N GLN A 40 5.73 0.57 5.59
CA GLN A 40 5.40 -0.36 6.67
C GLN A 40 6.45 -1.48 6.79
N SER A 41 7.04 -1.94 5.69
CA SER A 41 8.11 -2.94 5.70
C SER A 41 9.38 -2.45 6.41
N ILE A 42 9.73 -1.17 6.24
CA ILE A 42 10.87 -0.55 6.94
C ILE A 42 10.55 -0.39 8.43
N LEU A 43 9.33 0.03 8.78
CA LEU A 43 8.93 0.11 10.19
C LEU A 43 8.96 -1.27 10.87
N LEU A 44 8.50 -2.31 10.17
CA LEU A 44 8.50 -3.68 10.65
C LEU A 44 9.91 -4.25 10.82
N SER A 45 10.86 -3.93 9.94
CA SER A 45 12.27 -4.34 10.10
C SER A 45 12.91 -3.73 11.35
N HIS A 46 12.40 -2.60 11.82
CA HIS A 46 12.75 -1.97 13.10
C HIS A 46 11.85 -2.40 14.27
N GLN A 47 11.14 -3.53 14.16
CA GLN A 47 10.28 -4.10 15.22
C GLN A 47 9.09 -3.20 15.62
N VAL A 48 8.65 -2.31 14.72
CA VAL A 48 7.37 -1.58 14.86
C VAL A 48 6.28 -2.46 14.27
N TYR A 49 5.49 -3.10 15.14
CA TYR A 49 4.44 -4.04 14.72
C TYR A 49 3.09 -3.36 14.52
N LEU A 50 2.84 -2.30 15.27
CA LEU A 50 1.58 -1.56 15.23
C LEU A 50 1.85 -0.09 15.02
N THR A 51 1.04 0.51 14.16
CA THR A 51 0.98 1.96 13.93
C THR A 51 -0.46 2.38 14.21
N ASP A 52 -0.66 3.31 15.13
CA ASP A 52 -1.99 3.83 15.45
C ASP A 52 -1.92 5.34 15.66
N ARG A 53 -3.09 5.96 15.79
CA ARG A 53 -3.19 7.39 16.05
C ARG A 53 -3.49 7.67 17.52
N ILE A 54 -2.92 8.75 18.05
CA ILE A 54 -3.10 9.13 19.45
C ILE A 54 -4.55 9.54 19.76
N ASP A 55 -5.26 10.11 18.79
CA ASP A 55 -6.67 10.48 18.91
C ASP A 55 -7.64 9.29 18.91
N ASN A 56 -7.14 8.08 18.64
CA ASN A 56 -7.95 6.87 18.71
C ASN A 56 -8.12 6.40 20.16
N ASN A 57 -9.29 6.64 20.74
CA ASN A 57 -9.60 6.21 22.12
C ASN A 57 -9.90 4.71 22.27
N LYS A 58 -10.00 3.95 21.17
CA LYS A 58 -10.32 2.51 21.19
C LYS A 58 -9.07 1.61 21.24
N ARG A 59 -7.91 2.17 21.60
CA ARG A 59 -6.63 1.45 21.69
C ARG A 59 -6.64 0.43 22.84
N GLU A 60 -6.22 -0.80 22.59
CA GLU A 60 -6.13 -1.83 23.65
C GLU A 60 -4.89 -1.63 24.54
N ARG A 61 -4.98 -2.01 25.82
CA ARG A 61 -3.86 -1.91 26.76
C ARG A 61 -2.85 -3.02 26.50
N MET A 62 -1.60 -2.66 26.21
CA MET A 62 -0.51 -3.58 25.86
C MET A 62 0.77 -3.21 26.61
N ALA A 63 0.81 -3.50 27.91
CA ALA A 63 1.91 -3.10 28.80
C ALA A 63 3.30 -3.70 28.44
N HIS A 64 3.35 -4.79 27.68
CA HIS A 64 4.62 -5.40 27.23
C HIS A 64 5.26 -4.68 26.03
N MET A 65 4.53 -3.76 25.39
CA MET A 65 5.01 -3.02 24.23
C MET A 65 5.60 -1.67 24.66
N LYS A 66 6.64 -1.23 23.94
CA LYS A 66 7.17 0.14 24.06
C LYS A 66 6.44 1.05 23.07
N CYS A 67 6.10 2.26 23.50
CA CYS A 67 5.41 3.23 22.68
C CYS A 67 6.39 4.30 22.19
N VAL A 68 6.48 4.46 20.88
CA VAL A 68 7.18 5.57 20.23
C VAL A 68 6.11 6.55 19.76
N CYS A 69 6.03 7.72 20.38
CA CYS A 69 5.11 8.78 19.99
C CYS A 69 5.85 9.77 19.09
N PHE A 70 5.35 10.04 17.89
CA PHE A 70 5.83 11.16 17.08
C PHE A 70 4.65 12.10 16.80
N LEU A 71 4.68 13.29 17.40
CA LEU A 71 3.52 14.18 17.50
C LEU A 71 3.89 15.63 17.15
N GLN A 72 2.90 16.38 16.68
CA GLN A 72 2.99 17.83 16.54
C GLN A 72 2.85 18.52 17.90
N ASN A 73 3.54 19.64 18.10
CA ASN A 73 3.33 20.54 19.23
C ASN A 73 2.02 21.36 19.05
N SER A 74 0.88 20.67 19.13
CA SER A 74 -0.47 21.24 19.08
C SER A 74 -1.20 20.95 20.38
N GLU A 75 -2.08 21.86 20.82
CA GLU A 75 -2.90 21.67 22.03
C GLU A 75 -3.74 20.39 21.96
N ASP A 76 -4.23 20.01 20.77
CA ASP A 76 -4.99 18.78 20.59
C ASP A 76 -4.13 17.52 20.82
N SER A 77 -2.90 17.51 20.28
CA SER A 77 -1.96 16.40 20.43
C SER A 77 -1.40 16.32 21.85
N LEU A 78 -1.10 17.46 22.48
CA LEU A 78 -0.66 17.53 23.88
C LEU A 78 -1.76 17.08 24.84
N GLY A 79 -3.00 17.54 24.62
CA GLY A 79 -4.15 17.10 25.43
C GLY A 79 -4.43 15.60 25.30
N ALA A 80 -4.30 15.04 24.10
CA ALA A 80 -4.42 13.59 23.87
C ALA A 80 -3.29 12.81 24.55
N LEU A 81 -2.06 13.34 24.52
CA LEU A 81 -0.91 12.75 25.20
C LEU A 81 -1.05 12.81 26.73
N GLU A 82 -1.56 13.90 27.29
CA GLU A 82 -1.83 14.00 28.73
C GLU A 82 -2.88 12.97 29.19
N ALA A 83 -3.93 12.78 28.40
CA ALA A 83 -4.91 11.74 28.68
C ALA A 83 -4.29 10.33 28.61
N GLU A 84 -3.34 10.12 27.70
CA GLU A 84 -2.59 8.86 27.58
C GLU A 84 -1.63 8.64 28.75
N LEU A 85 -0.91 9.66 29.21
CA LEU A 85 0.07 9.55 30.31
C LEU A 85 -0.60 9.38 31.67
N LYS A 86 -1.80 9.96 31.88
CA LYS A 86 -2.63 9.73 33.07
C LYS A 86 -3.10 8.28 33.20
N GLU A 87 -3.33 7.60 32.08
CA GLU A 87 -3.75 6.20 32.05
C GLU A 87 -2.92 5.42 31.01
N PRO A 88 -1.65 5.09 31.32
CA PRO A 88 -0.73 4.54 30.34
C PRO A 88 -1.17 3.16 29.84
N ARG A 89 -1.38 3.08 28.52
CA ARG A 89 -1.75 1.84 27.82
C ARG A 89 -0.55 0.96 27.52
N TYR A 90 0.65 1.54 27.44
CA TYR A 90 1.91 0.86 27.12
C TYR A 90 2.89 0.90 28.30
N GLY A 91 3.95 0.09 28.25
CA GLY A 91 4.88 -0.03 29.38
C GLY A 91 5.89 1.11 29.49
N GLU A 92 6.34 1.65 28.36
CA GLU A 92 7.31 2.76 28.30
C GLU A 92 6.96 3.68 27.13
N TYR A 93 7.19 4.98 27.28
CA TYR A 93 6.93 5.99 26.26
C TYR A 93 8.21 6.73 25.87
N TYR A 94 8.44 6.85 24.57
CA TYR A 94 9.49 7.64 23.93
C TYR A 94 8.78 8.75 23.16
N LEU A 95 8.87 9.98 23.65
CA LEU A 95 8.13 11.12 23.13
C LEU A 95 9.01 11.91 22.17
N TYR A 96 8.59 11.96 20.91
CA TYR A 96 9.24 12.72 19.86
C TYR A 96 8.28 13.80 19.33
N PHE A 97 8.75 15.04 19.28
CA PHE A 97 7.95 16.16 18.80
C PHE A 97 8.47 16.71 17.48
N SER A 98 7.57 17.09 16.56
CA SER A 98 7.92 17.60 15.22
C SER A 98 8.61 18.96 15.23
N ASN A 99 8.46 19.73 16.32
CA ASN A 99 8.97 21.09 16.45
C ASN A 99 9.39 21.40 17.90
N ILE A 100 9.88 22.62 18.14
CA ILE A 100 10.34 23.11 19.45
C ILE A 100 9.20 23.07 20.46
N LEU A 101 9.47 22.51 21.64
CA LEU A 101 8.56 22.49 22.78
C LEU A 101 8.79 23.68 23.71
N THR A 102 7.70 24.20 24.27
CA THR A 102 7.79 25.20 25.33
C THR A 102 8.04 24.54 26.68
N LYS A 103 8.76 25.22 27.58
CA LYS A 103 9.01 24.71 28.94
C LYS A 103 7.71 24.38 29.68
N THR A 104 6.69 25.22 29.50
CA THR A 104 5.36 25.02 30.08
C THR A 104 4.68 23.74 29.57
N ALA A 105 4.86 23.38 28.30
CA ALA A 105 4.32 22.13 27.77
C ALA A 105 5.07 20.91 28.36
N ILE A 106 6.38 21.02 28.56
CA ILE A 106 7.19 19.96 29.19
C ILE A 106 6.77 19.77 30.65
N GLU A 107 6.62 20.86 31.41
CA GLU A 107 6.13 20.83 32.81
C GLU A 107 4.74 20.20 32.90
N ARG A 108 3.82 20.59 32.00
CA ARG A 108 2.46 20.04 31.92
C ARG A 108 2.44 18.53 31.63
N LEU A 109 3.33 18.03 30.77
CA LEU A 109 3.47 16.60 30.49
C LEU A 109 4.12 15.84 31.65
N ALA A 110 5.09 16.46 32.33
CA ALA A 110 5.73 15.88 33.50
C ALA A 110 4.73 15.72 34.67
N ASP A 111 3.86 16.72 34.88
CA ASP A 111 2.79 16.64 35.88
C ASP A 111 1.77 15.54 35.57
N ALA A 112 1.59 15.19 34.28
CA ALA A 112 0.66 14.14 33.85
C ALA A 112 1.24 12.73 33.91
N ASP A 113 2.57 12.55 33.96
CA ASP A 113 3.25 11.25 34.01
C ASP A 113 3.38 10.73 35.44
N GLU A 114 2.25 10.49 36.12
CA GLU A 114 2.22 9.97 37.49
C GLU A 114 2.86 8.58 37.65
N TYR A 115 2.96 7.83 36.54
CA TYR A 115 3.49 6.47 36.50
C TYR A 115 4.96 6.38 36.07
N GLU A 116 5.62 7.52 35.83
CA GLU A 116 7.01 7.62 35.37
C GLU A 116 7.29 6.72 34.13
N ALA A 117 6.31 6.67 33.23
CA ALA A 117 6.34 5.80 32.05
C ALA A 117 7.18 6.41 30.91
N VAL A 118 7.38 7.73 30.91
CA VAL A 118 8.19 8.43 29.90
C VAL A 118 9.68 8.18 30.16
N ARG A 119 10.38 7.67 29.15
CA ARG A 119 11.83 7.41 29.21
C ARG A 119 12.67 8.48 28.54
N GLU A 120 12.13 9.09 27.50
CA GLU A 120 12.88 9.99 26.63
C GLU A 120 11.93 11.02 26.00
N VAL A 121 12.37 12.28 25.96
CA VAL A 121 11.70 13.37 25.27
C VAL A 121 12.71 14.03 24.33
N GLN A 122 12.42 14.04 23.04
CA GLN A 122 13.29 14.62 22.02
C GLN A 122 12.51 15.42 20.97
N GLU A 123 13.18 16.41 20.41
CA GLU A 123 12.67 17.24 19.33
C GLU A 123 13.29 16.77 18.01
N TYR A 124 12.46 16.29 17.09
CA TYR A 124 12.85 15.97 15.73
C TYR A 124 12.13 16.89 14.76
N PHE A 125 12.90 17.79 14.15
CA PHE A 125 12.43 18.86 13.26
C PHE A 125 11.93 18.36 11.88
N ALA A 126 10.96 17.44 11.88
CA ALA A 126 10.28 16.88 10.73
C ALA A 126 8.82 17.37 10.68
N ASP A 127 8.64 18.68 10.55
CA ASP A 127 7.33 19.36 10.62
C ASP A 127 6.76 19.76 9.24
N TYR A 128 7.16 19.03 8.20
CA TYR A 128 6.79 19.26 6.81
C TYR A 128 6.70 17.92 6.07
N ALA A 129 5.88 17.86 5.01
CA ALA A 129 5.72 16.69 4.17
C ALA A 129 6.80 16.65 3.07
N PRO A 130 7.68 15.64 3.05
CA PRO A 130 8.71 15.50 2.02
C PRO A 130 8.13 14.81 0.79
N LEU A 131 7.74 15.57 -0.24
CA LEU A 131 7.08 15.02 -1.43
C LEU A 131 8.09 14.49 -2.47
N LEU A 132 9.17 15.23 -2.70
CA LEU A 132 10.30 14.85 -3.56
C LEU A 132 11.61 15.31 -2.90
N PRO A 133 12.78 14.80 -3.32
CA PRO A 133 14.06 15.24 -2.78
C PRO A 133 14.25 16.77 -2.78
N SER A 134 13.71 17.46 -3.79
CA SER A 134 13.74 18.92 -3.93
C SER A 134 12.36 19.60 -3.80
N LEU A 135 11.36 18.93 -3.23
CA LEU A 135 10.01 19.49 -2.98
C LEU A 135 9.49 19.12 -1.59
N PHE A 136 9.10 20.12 -0.81
CA PHE A 136 8.36 19.93 0.44
C PHE A 136 7.05 20.72 0.46
N SER A 137 6.13 20.31 1.32
CA SER A 137 4.85 20.97 1.58
C SER A 137 4.66 21.13 3.08
N LEU A 138 4.11 22.25 3.55
CA LEU A 138 3.68 22.37 4.96
C LEU A 138 2.36 21.64 5.25
N ASN A 139 1.73 21.07 4.22
CA ASN A 139 0.43 20.43 4.25
C ASN A 139 -0.68 21.31 4.84
N TYR A 140 -0.54 22.62 4.69
CA TYR A 140 -1.54 23.58 5.11
C TYR A 140 -2.45 23.89 3.93
N THR A 141 -3.50 23.09 3.75
CA THR A 141 -4.53 23.39 2.74
C THR A 141 -5.55 24.36 3.36
N PRO A 142 -5.70 25.59 2.82
CA PRO A 142 -6.63 26.56 3.40
C PRO A 142 -8.06 26.03 3.39
N SER A 143 -8.73 26.13 4.53
CA SER A 143 -10.10 25.68 4.72
C SER A 143 -10.89 26.73 5.51
N ALA A 144 -12.21 26.60 5.59
CA ALA A 144 -13.04 27.53 6.37
C ALA A 144 -12.65 27.60 7.86
N SER A 145 -12.09 26.53 8.43
CA SER A 145 -11.60 26.50 9.83
C SER A 145 -10.16 26.95 9.99
N THR A 146 -9.35 26.90 8.91
CA THR A 146 -7.93 27.26 8.89
C THR A 146 -7.62 28.15 7.68
N PRO A 147 -8.06 29.42 7.69
CA PRO A 147 -7.82 30.34 6.58
C PRO A 147 -6.33 30.68 6.47
N LEU A 148 -5.88 31.03 5.26
CA LEU A 148 -4.52 31.54 5.04
C LEU A 148 -4.44 33.05 5.26
N TYR A 149 -5.42 33.76 4.71
CA TYR A 149 -5.53 35.21 4.76
C TYR A 149 -6.39 35.64 5.96
N GLY A 150 -6.07 36.79 6.54
CA GLY A 150 -6.93 37.46 7.51
C GLY A 150 -8.03 38.28 6.82
N SER A 151 -8.39 39.42 7.40
CA SER A 151 -9.45 40.31 6.86
C SER A 151 -9.08 41.06 5.56
N SER A 152 -7.84 40.92 5.08
CA SER A 152 -7.39 41.52 3.83
C SER A 152 -6.43 40.58 3.06
N PRO A 153 -6.34 40.71 1.73
CA PRO A 153 -5.39 39.91 0.91
C PRO A 153 -3.91 40.12 1.29
N SER A 154 -3.59 41.15 2.05
CA SER A 154 -2.25 41.55 2.45
C SER A 154 -1.88 41.15 3.89
N THR A 155 -2.81 40.53 4.62
CA THR A 155 -2.65 40.21 6.04
C THR A 155 -2.73 38.70 6.27
N TRP A 156 -1.81 38.18 7.07
CA TRP A 156 -1.84 36.79 7.53
C TRP A 156 -2.92 36.56 8.57
N ASP A 157 -3.55 35.38 8.52
CA ASP A 157 -4.13 34.81 9.74
C ASP A 157 -3.02 34.52 10.78
N PRO A 158 -3.19 34.87 12.06
CA PRO A 158 -2.15 34.68 13.07
C PRO A 158 -1.71 33.22 13.26
N LYS A 159 -2.65 32.26 13.23
CA LYS A 159 -2.33 30.84 13.39
C LYS A 159 -1.61 30.31 12.14
N ALA A 160 -2.06 30.74 10.97
CA ALA A 160 -1.39 30.40 9.71
C ALA A 160 0.07 30.89 9.72
N LEU A 161 0.33 32.14 10.12
CA LEU A 161 1.68 32.70 10.17
C LEU A 161 2.60 31.88 11.10
N ASP A 162 2.15 31.59 12.32
CA ASP A 162 2.95 30.82 13.28
C ASP A 162 3.26 29.41 12.75
N ARG A 163 2.27 28.72 12.15
CA ARG A 163 2.46 27.42 11.49
C ARG A 163 3.52 27.47 10.38
N HIS A 164 3.54 28.55 9.59
CA HIS A 164 4.51 28.73 8.50
C HIS A 164 5.92 28.99 9.03
N VAL A 165 6.05 29.78 10.10
CA VAL A 165 7.31 30.03 10.79
C VAL A 165 7.88 28.73 11.35
N GLN A 166 7.05 27.98 12.08
CA GLN A 166 7.40 26.68 12.65
C GLN A 166 7.89 25.68 11.59
N GLY A 167 7.13 25.52 10.49
CA GLY A 167 7.46 24.58 9.42
C GLY A 167 8.77 24.94 8.70
N LEU A 168 9.00 26.22 8.41
CA LEU A 168 10.24 26.67 7.76
C LEU A 168 11.45 26.56 8.70
N VAL A 169 11.29 26.85 9.99
CA VAL A 169 12.32 26.59 11.00
C VAL A 169 12.69 25.11 11.02
N ALA A 170 11.70 24.22 10.99
CA ALA A 170 11.97 22.78 10.94
C ALA A 170 12.77 22.36 9.69
N VAL A 171 12.44 22.90 8.50
CA VAL A 171 13.21 22.67 7.26
C VAL A 171 14.66 23.16 7.39
N MET A 172 14.88 24.32 7.98
CA MET A 172 16.22 24.88 8.15
C MET A 172 17.06 24.04 9.13
N LEU A 173 16.45 23.59 10.23
CA LEU A 173 17.10 22.73 11.23
C LEU A 173 17.38 21.32 10.69
N SER A 174 16.44 20.71 9.97
CA SER A 174 16.61 19.38 9.36
C SER A 174 17.76 19.34 8.35
N LEU A 175 17.91 20.41 7.57
CA LEU A 175 18.98 20.55 6.57
C LEU A 175 20.28 21.12 7.14
N LYS A 176 20.26 21.56 8.40
CA LYS A 176 21.37 22.27 9.10
C LYS A 176 21.85 23.48 8.30
N LYS A 177 20.93 24.36 7.93
CA LYS A 177 21.18 25.58 7.13
C LYS A 177 20.67 26.80 7.86
N LYS A 178 21.53 27.82 7.99
CA LYS A 178 21.18 29.16 8.47
C LYS A 178 21.19 30.14 7.29
N PRO A 179 20.06 30.39 6.62
CA PRO A 179 20.03 31.18 5.40
C PRO A 179 19.98 32.69 5.65
N VAL A 180 20.45 33.45 4.66
CA VAL A 180 20.11 34.87 4.49
C VAL A 180 18.74 34.94 3.82
N ILE A 181 17.85 35.81 4.31
CA ILE A 181 16.47 35.89 3.84
C ILE A 181 16.31 37.01 2.81
N ARG A 182 15.77 36.66 1.63
CA ARG A 182 15.24 37.59 0.62
C ARG A 182 13.75 37.33 0.43
N TYR A 183 12.99 38.40 0.16
CA TYR A 183 11.55 38.31 -0.02
C TYR A 183 11.07 39.26 -1.13
N GLU A 184 9.93 38.93 -1.74
CA GLU A 184 9.23 39.82 -2.68
C GLU A 184 8.71 41.08 -1.98
N LYS A 185 9.20 42.25 -2.38
CA LYS A 185 8.88 43.52 -1.73
C LYS A 185 7.40 43.92 -1.89
N MET A 186 6.74 43.47 -2.96
CA MET A 186 5.31 43.71 -3.16
C MET A 186 4.42 43.01 -2.11
N SER A 187 4.90 41.92 -1.52
CA SER A 187 4.13 41.13 -0.57
C SER A 187 4.44 41.54 0.87
N SER A 188 3.49 42.23 1.50
CA SER A 188 3.50 42.48 2.95
C SER A 188 3.53 41.18 3.75
N MET A 189 2.90 40.13 3.24
CA MET A 189 2.89 38.80 3.84
C MET A 189 4.29 38.17 3.82
N ALA A 190 4.99 38.24 2.68
CA ALA A 190 6.37 37.74 2.56
C ALA A 190 7.33 38.48 3.50
N ARG A 191 7.19 39.82 3.59
CA ARG A 191 7.97 40.62 4.54
C ARG A 191 7.70 40.22 6.00
N LYS A 192 6.43 40.05 6.39
CA LYS A 192 6.06 39.69 7.76
C LYS A 192 6.60 38.31 8.14
N LEU A 193 6.49 37.33 7.23
CA LEU A 193 7.06 35.99 7.41
C LEU A 193 8.60 36.04 7.54
N ALA A 194 9.27 36.82 6.69
CA ALA A 194 10.73 37.00 6.77
C ALA A 194 11.18 37.56 8.12
N VAL A 195 10.51 38.61 8.61
CA VAL A 195 10.81 39.22 9.92
C VAL A 195 10.63 38.22 11.06
N GLU A 196 9.52 37.48 11.07
CA GLU A 196 9.23 36.55 12.16
C GLU A 196 10.15 35.33 12.17
N LEU A 197 10.54 34.84 10.99
CA LEU A 197 11.57 33.81 10.87
C LEU A 197 12.90 34.27 11.42
N GLN A 198 13.33 35.49 11.10
CA GLN A 198 14.57 36.05 11.60
C GLN A 198 14.55 36.20 13.12
N ASN A 199 13.45 36.69 13.68
CA ASN A 199 13.25 36.79 15.12
C ASN A 199 13.37 35.40 15.79
N ARG A 200 12.75 34.36 15.21
CA ARG A 200 12.81 32.99 15.75
C ARG A 200 14.21 32.40 15.66
N ILE A 201 14.93 32.62 14.56
CA ILE A 201 16.34 32.19 14.40
C ILE A 201 17.25 32.87 15.43
N GLN A 202 16.99 34.14 15.75
CA GLN A 202 17.76 34.88 16.75
C GLN A 202 17.44 34.41 18.17
N ALA A 203 16.16 34.18 18.49
CA ALA A 203 15.73 33.64 19.77
C ALA A 203 16.37 32.27 20.05
N GLU A 204 16.41 31.39 19.03
CA GLU A 204 16.92 30.02 19.13
C GLU A 204 18.35 29.88 18.58
N SER A 205 19.20 30.88 18.82
CA SER A 205 20.53 30.98 18.22
C SER A 205 21.43 29.75 18.43
N GLN A 206 21.28 29.03 19.55
CA GLN A 206 22.04 27.82 19.86
C GLN A 206 21.71 26.65 18.91
N LEU A 207 20.44 26.48 18.52
CA LEU A 207 20.03 25.42 17.59
C LEU A 207 20.56 25.68 16.16
N PHE A 208 20.86 26.94 15.84
CA PHE A 208 21.39 27.39 14.55
C PHE A 208 22.91 27.57 14.52
N ASP A 209 23.63 27.08 15.54
CA ASP A 209 25.09 27.11 15.59
C ASP A 209 25.70 26.01 14.69
N PHE A 210 25.64 26.25 13.38
CA PHE A 210 26.17 25.36 12.36
C PHE A 210 27.55 25.83 11.89
N ARG A 211 28.34 24.91 11.32
CA ARG A 211 29.59 25.27 10.65
C ARG A 211 29.33 26.28 9.54
N LEU A 212 29.98 27.44 9.62
CA LEU A 212 29.87 28.50 8.61
C LEU A 212 30.31 27.99 7.24
N THR A 213 29.47 28.21 6.23
CA THR A 213 29.79 27.93 4.83
C THR A 213 30.45 29.14 4.17
N GLN A 214 31.29 28.91 3.15
CA GLN A 214 31.96 30.00 2.41
C GLN A 214 30.96 30.98 1.76
N VAL A 215 29.83 30.45 1.27
CA VAL A 215 28.69 31.23 0.79
C VAL A 215 27.49 30.86 1.67
N PRO A 216 26.80 31.82 2.29
CA PRO A 216 25.63 31.52 3.09
C PRO A 216 24.49 30.98 2.20
N PRO A 217 23.67 30.04 2.70
CA PRO A 217 22.47 29.61 1.99
C PRO A 217 21.50 30.79 1.85
N LEU A 218 20.65 30.77 0.82
CA LEU A 218 19.65 31.80 0.57
C LEU A 218 18.24 31.22 0.78
N LEU A 219 17.40 31.92 1.54
CA LEU A 219 15.96 31.69 1.59
C LEU A 219 15.26 32.76 0.76
N LEU A 220 14.55 32.37 -0.28
CA LEU A 220 13.76 33.24 -1.14
C LEU A 220 12.27 33.01 -0.89
N ILE A 221 11.59 34.03 -0.34
CA ILE A 221 10.16 34.00 -0.04
C ILE A 221 9.40 34.70 -1.17
N LEU A 222 8.52 33.95 -1.83
CA LEU A 222 7.68 34.38 -2.94
C LEU A 222 6.20 34.29 -2.55
N ASP A 223 5.35 35.00 -3.28
CA ASP A 223 3.91 35.03 -3.09
C ASP A 223 3.18 34.56 -4.36
N ARG A 224 2.26 33.62 -4.21
CA ARG A 224 1.47 33.05 -5.31
C ARG A 224 0.72 34.11 -6.12
N ARG A 225 0.40 35.26 -5.52
CA ARG A 225 -0.27 36.37 -6.22
C ARG A 225 0.53 36.95 -7.38
N ASN A 226 1.86 36.79 -7.37
CA ASN A 226 2.71 37.24 -8.46
C ASN A 226 2.57 36.36 -9.72
N ASP A 227 2.24 35.06 -9.55
CA ASP A 227 2.02 34.12 -10.65
C ASP A 227 0.75 33.26 -10.43
N PRO A 228 -0.44 33.80 -10.77
CA PRO A 228 -1.70 33.06 -10.74
C PRO A 228 -1.94 32.23 -12.01
N VAL A 229 -1.06 32.31 -13.03
CA VAL A 229 -1.25 31.64 -14.33
C VAL A 229 -0.81 30.19 -14.24
N THR A 230 0.38 29.94 -13.71
CA THR A 230 0.95 28.59 -13.55
C THR A 230 -0.03 27.56 -12.95
N PRO A 231 -0.70 27.80 -11.80
CA PRO A 231 -1.64 26.82 -11.24
C PRO A 231 -2.92 26.60 -12.07
N MET A 232 -3.25 27.49 -13.01
CA MET A 232 -4.48 27.41 -13.81
C MET A 232 -4.32 26.63 -15.12
N LEU A 233 -3.08 26.32 -15.53
CA LEU A 233 -2.78 25.65 -16.80
C LEU A 233 -2.92 24.14 -16.71
N SER A 234 -3.43 23.53 -17.78
CA SER A 234 -3.45 22.08 -17.94
C SER A 234 -2.03 21.53 -18.02
N GLN A 235 -1.76 20.49 -17.25
CA GLN A 235 -0.43 19.93 -17.06
C GLN A 235 -0.23 18.67 -17.90
N TRP A 236 0.90 18.58 -18.62
CA TRP A 236 1.20 17.50 -19.58
C TRP A 236 2.37 16.61 -19.19
N THR A 237 2.83 16.71 -17.94
CA THR A 237 3.91 15.89 -17.38
C THR A 237 3.33 14.90 -16.39
N TYR A 238 3.91 13.71 -16.28
CA TYR A 238 3.22 12.59 -15.63
C TYR A 238 2.72 12.92 -14.21
N GLN A 239 3.59 13.39 -13.32
CA GLN A 239 3.20 13.71 -11.94
C GLN A 239 2.20 14.87 -11.86
N ALA A 240 2.44 15.95 -12.62
CA ALA A 240 1.60 17.14 -12.59
C ALA A 240 0.20 16.84 -13.17
N MET A 241 0.13 16.05 -14.23
CA MET A 241 -1.12 15.64 -14.88
C MET A 241 -1.97 14.74 -13.97
N VAL A 242 -1.33 13.79 -13.25
CA VAL A 242 -2.04 12.98 -12.25
C VAL A 242 -2.61 13.86 -11.14
N HIS A 243 -1.84 14.83 -10.63
CA HIS A 243 -2.32 15.73 -9.59
C HIS A 243 -3.44 16.66 -10.08
N GLU A 244 -3.39 17.07 -11.34
CA GLU A 244 -4.38 17.95 -11.97
C GLU A 244 -5.72 17.23 -12.19
N LEU A 245 -5.70 16.00 -12.72
CA LEU A 245 -6.92 15.29 -13.13
C LEU A 245 -7.48 14.35 -12.05
N LEU A 246 -6.62 13.67 -11.28
CA LEU A 246 -7.03 12.69 -10.27
C LEU A 246 -6.78 13.16 -8.85
N GLY A 247 -5.83 14.08 -8.66
CA GLY A 247 -5.40 14.55 -7.35
C GLY A 247 -4.43 13.60 -6.67
N ILE A 248 -3.31 14.15 -6.20
CA ILE A 248 -2.34 13.43 -5.36
C ILE A 248 -2.44 14.00 -3.95
N ARG A 249 -2.89 13.20 -2.98
CA ARG A 249 -3.00 13.57 -1.57
C ARG A 249 -2.06 12.69 -0.75
N ASN A 250 -1.02 13.28 -0.17
CA ASN A 250 -0.02 12.55 0.64
C ASN A 250 0.57 11.31 -0.07
N GLY A 251 0.87 11.43 -1.36
CA GLY A 251 1.42 10.33 -2.17
C GLY A 251 0.41 9.25 -2.55
N ARG A 252 -0.90 9.51 -2.36
CA ARG A 252 -1.99 8.59 -2.73
C ARG A 252 -2.93 9.22 -3.74
N VAL A 253 -3.52 8.37 -4.58
CA VAL A 253 -4.49 8.72 -5.61
C VAL A 253 -5.73 7.85 -5.42
N ASP A 254 -6.89 8.49 -5.31
CA ASP A 254 -8.18 7.80 -5.23
C ASP A 254 -8.71 7.57 -6.65
N MET A 255 -8.96 6.31 -6.98
CA MET A 255 -9.54 5.89 -8.25
C MET A 255 -10.90 5.21 -8.07
N SER A 256 -11.53 5.33 -6.91
CA SER A 256 -12.85 4.74 -6.63
C SER A 256 -13.95 5.20 -7.60
N GLN A 257 -13.82 6.39 -8.17
CA GLN A 257 -14.75 6.98 -9.14
C GLN A 257 -14.50 6.54 -10.60
N VAL A 258 -13.43 5.79 -10.85
CA VAL A 258 -13.04 5.35 -12.19
C VAL A 258 -13.91 4.17 -12.63
N PRO A 259 -14.51 4.19 -13.82
CA PRO A 259 -15.34 3.09 -14.30
C PRO A 259 -14.51 1.81 -14.49
N ASP A 260 -15.10 0.67 -14.12
CA ASP A 260 -14.51 -0.67 -14.23
C ASP A 260 -13.15 -0.82 -13.50
N ILE A 261 -12.92 -0.05 -12.43
CA ILE A 261 -11.71 -0.18 -11.63
C ILE A 261 -11.80 -1.37 -10.68
N ARG A 262 -10.67 -2.06 -10.50
CA ARG A 262 -10.58 -3.17 -9.55
C ARG A 262 -10.55 -2.64 -8.12
N PRO A 263 -11.17 -3.33 -7.15
CA PRO A 263 -11.14 -2.92 -5.74
C PRO A 263 -9.72 -2.75 -5.18
N GLU A 264 -8.78 -3.58 -5.61
CA GLU A 264 -7.35 -3.50 -5.23
C GLU A 264 -6.61 -2.27 -5.76
N LEU A 265 -7.14 -1.61 -6.81
CA LEU A 265 -6.62 -0.37 -7.37
C LEU A 265 -7.49 0.84 -7.04
N SER A 266 -8.43 0.71 -6.10
CA SER A 266 -9.26 1.85 -5.67
C SER A 266 -8.42 2.96 -5.03
N GLU A 267 -7.36 2.61 -4.32
CA GLU A 267 -6.38 3.55 -3.78
C GLU A 267 -4.97 3.16 -4.27
N ILE A 268 -4.31 4.07 -4.97
CA ILE A 268 -2.96 3.85 -5.51
C ILE A 268 -1.94 4.73 -4.77
N THR A 269 -0.77 4.16 -4.47
CA THR A 269 0.39 4.89 -3.96
C THR A 269 1.38 5.27 -5.08
N LEU A 270 1.77 6.55 -5.10
CA LEU A 270 2.74 7.15 -6.01
C LEU A 270 3.84 7.85 -5.20
N THR A 271 4.95 7.15 -4.99
CA THR A 271 6.14 7.69 -4.32
C THR A 271 7.40 7.30 -5.10
N THR A 272 8.34 8.22 -5.24
CA THR A 272 9.57 8.01 -6.03
C THR A 272 10.57 7.08 -5.37
N SER A 273 10.49 6.87 -4.05
CA SER A 273 11.39 5.97 -3.30
C SER A 273 11.05 4.49 -3.44
N THR A 274 9.76 4.16 -3.61
CA THR A 274 9.28 2.77 -3.68
C THR A 274 8.99 2.29 -5.10
N ASP A 275 8.84 3.22 -6.04
CA ASP A 275 8.42 2.95 -7.40
C ASP A 275 9.48 3.38 -8.43
N PRO A 276 10.27 2.43 -8.95
CA PRO A 276 11.31 2.71 -9.94
C PRO A 276 10.77 3.28 -11.26
N PHE A 277 9.57 2.87 -11.69
CA PHE A 277 9.01 3.34 -12.95
C PHE A 277 8.58 4.81 -12.82
N PHE A 278 7.90 5.14 -11.72
CA PHE A 278 7.54 6.52 -11.41
C PHE A 278 8.78 7.39 -11.20
N GLN A 279 9.80 6.90 -10.47
CA GLN A 279 11.05 7.65 -10.27
C GLN A 279 11.71 8.04 -11.59
N ALA A 280 11.76 7.13 -12.57
CA ALA A 280 12.35 7.42 -13.88
C ALA A 280 11.50 8.35 -14.76
N HIS A 281 10.17 8.29 -14.67
CA HIS A 281 9.26 8.93 -15.63
C HIS A 281 8.33 10.01 -15.06
N HIS A 282 8.41 10.36 -13.78
CA HIS A 282 7.53 11.36 -13.15
C HIS A 282 7.59 12.75 -13.82
N LEU A 283 8.73 13.11 -14.43
CA LEU A 283 8.93 14.37 -15.17
C LEU A 283 8.70 14.24 -16.69
N ALA A 284 8.46 13.02 -17.18
CA ALA A 284 8.29 12.75 -18.61
C ALA A 284 6.98 13.35 -19.13
N THR A 285 6.98 13.70 -20.43
CA THR A 285 5.79 14.21 -21.10
C THR A 285 4.78 13.09 -21.33
N PHE A 286 3.50 13.42 -21.49
CA PHE A 286 2.46 12.43 -21.75
C PHE A 286 2.74 11.58 -23.01
N GLY A 287 3.34 12.17 -24.05
CA GLY A 287 3.76 11.45 -25.26
C GLY A 287 4.89 10.44 -24.98
N ASP A 288 5.94 10.88 -24.30
CA ASP A 288 7.07 10.00 -23.94
C ASP A 288 6.62 8.89 -22.97
N LEU A 289 5.73 9.21 -22.03
CA LEU A 289 5.17 8.27 -21.07
C LEU A 289 4.44 7.11 -21.76
N GLY A 290 3.68 7.37 -22.82
CA GLY A 290 3.03 6.32 -23.61
C GLY A 290 4.03 5.34 -24.21
N THR A 291 5.14 5.84 -24.76
CA THR A 291 6.20 4.99 -25.31
C THR A 291 6.98 4.23 -24.23
N ALA A 292 7.28 4.88 -23.11
CA ALA A 292 7.94 4.27 -21.96
C ALA A 292 7.09 3.14 -21.36
N LEU A 293 5.78 3.37 -21.20
CA LEU A 293 4.85 2.36 -20.69
C LEU A 293 4.75 1.16 -21.63
N LYS A 294 4.68 1.40 -22.95
CA LYS A 294 4.72 0.33 -23.95
C LYS A 294 5.98 -0.51 -23.81
N SER A 295 7.14 0.12 -23.69
CA SER A 295 8.42 -0.58 -23.49
C SER A 295 8.44 -1.37 -22.16
N TYR A 296 7.82 -0.82 -21.12
CA TYR A 296 7.76 -1.45 -19.80
C TYR A 296 6.92 -2.72 -19.83
N VAL A 297 5.73 -2.67 -20.45
CA VAL A 297 4.87 -3.85 -20.65
C VAL A 297 5.56 -4.89 -21.52
N GLN A 298 6.22 -4.50 -22.62
CA GLN A 298 6.98 -5.43 -23.49
C GLN A 298 8.14 -6.11 -22.76
N SER A 299 8.89 -5.36 -21.94
CA SER A 299 9.99 -5.92 -21.14
C SER A 299 9.50 -6.95 -20.11
N TYR A 300 8.31 -6.75 -19.57
CA TYR A 300 7.66 -7.68 -18.66
C TYR A 300 7.10 -8.90 -19.40
N GLN A 301 6.51 -8.71 -20.57
CA GLN A 301 6.04 -9.79 -21.44
C GLN A 301 7.20 -10.71 -21.83
N ALA A 302 8.36 -10.16 -22.17
CA ALA A 302 9.55 -10.94 -22.54
C ALA A 302 10.17 -11.73 -21.37
N ARG A 303 9.95 -11.30 -20.12
CA ARG A 303 10.43 -12.00 -18.91
C ARG A 303 9.51 -13.12 -18.44
N SER A 304 8.24 -13.09 -18.85
CA SER A 304 7.25 -14.11 -18.52
C SER A 304 7.18 -15.13 -19.66
N LEU A 305 7.08 -16.43 -19.35
CA LEU A 305 7.07 -17.55 -20.30
C LEU A 305 5.81 -17.61 -21.21
N ALA A 306 5.08 -16.50 -21.38
CA ALA A 306 3.88 -16.44 -22.21
C ALA A 306 4.22 -16.62 -23.70
N GLN A 307 3.94 -17.81 -24.23
CA GLN A 307 4.32 -18.29 -25.57
C GLN A 307 3.58 -17.63 -26.75
N GLN A 308 2.96 -16.45 -26.61
CA GLN A 308 2.33 -15.77 -27.74
C GLN A 308 2.58 -14.25 -27.73
N PRO A 309 3.24 -13.70 -28.78
CA PRO A 309 3.35 -12.26 -28.97
C PRO A 309 2.05 -11.76 -29.62
N SER A 310 1.05 -11.39 -28.82
CA SER A 310 0.05 -10.44 -29.30
C SER A 310 0.74 -9.09 -29.51
N SER A 311 0.56 -8.47 -30.68
CA SER A 311 1.16 -7.19 -31.01
C SER A 311 0.47 -6.07 -30.21
N ILE A 312 1.04 -5.73 -29.06
CA ILE A 312 0.57 -4.62 -28.22
C ILE A 312 0.85 -3.30 -28.95
N ASN A 313 -0.20 -2.66 -29.48
CA ASN A 313 -0.09 -1.40 -30.22
C ASN A 313 -0.78 -0.22 -29.53
N SER A 314 -1.82 -0.46 -28.72
CA SER A 314 -2.58 0.58 -28.02
C SER A 314 -2.59 0.40 -26.50
N ILE A 315 -2.97 1.47 -25.77
CA ILE A 315 -3.15 1.44 -24.31
C ILE A 315 -4.32 0.54 -23.91
N THR A 316 -5.36 0.50 -24.75
CA THR A 316 -6.49 -0.44 -24.59
C THR A 316 -6.03 -1.89 -24.72
N ASP A 317 -5.11 -2.20 -25.64
CA ASP A 317 -4.55 -3.56 -25.77
C ASP A 317 -3.71 -3.94 -24.55
N MET A 318 -2.95 -2.98 -23.98
CA MET A 318 -2.18 -3.19 -22.75
C MET A 318 -3.10 -3.48 -21.55
N LYS A 319 -4.19 -2.71 -21.38
CA LYS A 319 -5.17 -2.94 -20.32
C LYS A 319 -5.80 -4.33 -20.45
N ARG A 320 -6.25 -4.68 -21.65
CA ARG A 320 -6.84 -5.99 -21.96
C ARG A 320 -5.87 -7.16 -21.70
N PHE A 321 -4.61 -7.01 -22.10
CA PHE A 321 -3.58 -8.02 -21.86
C PHE A 321 -3.37 -8.30 -20.37
N VAL A 322 -3.32 -7.25 -19.54
CA VAL A 322 -3.20 -7.38 -18.08
C VAL A 322 -4.45 -8.02 -17.45
N GLU A 323 -5.62 -7.81 -18.05
CA GLU A 323 -6.88 -8.40 -17.60
C GLU A 323 -7.01 -9.90 -17.96
N GLU A 324 -6.59 -10.28 -19.17
CA GLU A 324 -6.73 -11.64 -19.72
C GLU A 324 -5.81 -12.69 -19.07
N TYR A 325 -4.71 -12.29 -18.43
CA TYR A 325 -3.76 -13.23 -17.82
C TYR A 325 -3.59 -13.02 -16.29
N PRO A 326 -4.32 -13.77 -15.46
CA PRO A 326 -4.30 -13.62 -13.99
C PRO A 326 -2.96 -13.91 -13.32
N GLU A 327 -2.10 -14.74 -13.92
CA GLU A 327 -0.76 -15.02 -13.35
C GLU A 327 0.17 -13.80 -13.37
N PHE A 328 -0.03 -12.89 -14.33
CA PHE A 328 0.68 -11.60 -14.34
C PHE A 328 0.27 -10.69 -13.18
N ARG A 329 -0.89 -10.93 -12.54
CA ARG A 329 -1.37 -10.13 -11.39
C ARG A 329 -0.49 -10.32 -10.15
N LYS A 330 0.07 -11.52 -9.94
CA LYS A 330 0.90 -11.83 -8.76
C LYS A 330 2.32 -11.27 -8.86
N LEU A 331 2.86 -11.09 -10.07
CA LEU A 331 4.24 -10.66 -10.33
C LEU A 331 4.36 -9.22 -10.85
N GLY A 332 3.27 -8.62 -11.35
CA GLY A 332 3.26 -7.37 -12.10
C GLY A 332 2.45 -6.21 -11.50
N GLY A 333 2.30 -6.12 -10.17
CA GLY A 333 1.49 -5.10 -9.50
C GLY A 333 1.80 -3.65 -9.93
N ASN A 334 3.08 -3.28 -10.03
CA ASN A 334 3.50 -1.94 -10.48
C ASN A 334 3.16 -1.65 -11.95
N VAL A 335 3.30 -2.64 -12.84
CA VAL A 335 2.91 -2.47 -14.26
C VAL A 335 1.42 -2.20 -14.35
N SER A 336 0.63 -3.02 -13.64
CA SER A 336 -0.83 -2.92 -13.58
C SER A 336 -1.29 -1.54 -13.08
N LYS A 337 -0.62 -1.01 -12.05
CA LYS A 337 -0.83 0.32 -11.47
C LYS A 337 -0.68 1.44 -12.50
N HIS A 338 0.44 1.47 -13.23
CA HIS A 338 0.69 2.53 -14.23
C HIS A 338 -0.15 2.39 -15.49
N VAL A 339 -0.47 1.16 -15.92
CA VAL A 339 -1.40 0.93 -17.03
C VAL A 339 -2.80 1.46 -16.70
N ALA A 340 -3.28 1.21 -15.47
CA ALA A 340 -4.57 1.74 -15.02
C ALA A 340 -4.58 3.27 -14.96
N LEU A 341 -3.55 3.88 -14.34
CA LEU A 341 -3.44 5.34 -14.26
C LEU A 341 -3.37 6.00 -15.64
N VAL A 342 -2.47 5.54 -16.52
CA VAL A 342 -2.31 6.14 -17.86
C VAL A 342 -3.53 5.89 -18.73
N GLY A 343 -4.19 4.73 -18.58
CA GLY A 343 -5.47 4.46 -19.23
C GLY A 343 -6.56 5.44 -18.82
N GLU A 344 -6.66 5.77 -17.53
CA GLU A 344 -7.63 6.75 -17.04
C GLU A 344 -7.28 8.19 -17.47
N LEU A 345 -6.00 8.57 -17.43
CA LEU A 345 -5.56 9.87 -17.94
C LEU A 345 -5.92 10.04 -19.42
N SER A 346 -5.70 9.02 -20.24
CA SER A 346 -6.08 9.03 -21.66
C SER A 346 -7.60 9.21 -21.83
N ARG A 347 -8.39 8.48 -21.04
CA ARG A 347 -9.86 8.58 -21.08
C ARG A 347 -10.33 10.00 -20.74
N LEU A 348 -9.79 10.62 -19.69
CA LEU A 348 -10.16 11.97 -19.28
C LEU A 348 -9.74 13.03 -20.32
N VAL A 349 -8.55 12.90 -20.92
CA VAL A 349 -8.08 13.79 -21.98
C VAL A 349 -9.02 13.78 -23.19
N ASP A 350 -9.47 12.60 -23.61
CA ASP A 350 -10.37 12.45 -24.76
C ASP A 350 -11.79 12.93 -24.44
N ASN A 351 -12.30 12.63 -23.24
CA ASN A 351 -13.68 12.95 -22.85
C ASN A 351 -13.89 14.46 -22.70
N ASP A 352 -12.93 15.17 -22.10
CA ASP A 352 -12.99 16.62 -21.87
C ASP A 352 -12.32 17.44 -22.99
N LYS A 353 -11.82 16.78 -24.05
CA LYS A 353 -11.07 17.40 -25.16
C LYS A 353 -9.90 18.27 -24.70
N LEU A 354 -9.14 17.79 -23.72
CA LEU A 354 -8.10 18.57 -23.06
C LEU A 354 -6.96 18.98 -24.00
N LEU A 355 -6.71 18.24 -25.09
CA LEU A 355 -5.70 18.60 -26.08
C LEU A 355 -6.04 19.93 -26.79
N GLU A 356 -7.30 20.07 -27.24
CA GLU A 356 -7.75 21.29 -27.91
C GLU A 356 -7.82 22.46 -26.91
N LEU A 357 -8.27 22.19 -25.67
CA LEU A 357 -8.30 23.17 -24.59
C LEU A 357 -6.88 23.68 -24.26
N GLY A 358 -5.93 22.75 -24.10
CA GLY A 358 -4.54 23.04 -23.76
C GLY A 358 -3.84 23.92 -24.80
N GLU A 359 -4.15 23.74 -26.09
CA GLU A 359 -3.64 24.62 -27.15
C GLU A 359 -4.12 26.07 -26.95
N VAL A 360 -5.40 26.27 -26.63
CA VAL A 360 -5.96 27.60 -26.37
C VAL A 360 -5.37 28.19 -25.08
N GLU A 361 -5.24 27.39 -24.01
CA GLU A 361 -4.62 27.83 -22.75
C GLU A 361 -3.18 28.30 -22.95
N GLN A 362 -2.36 27.52 -23.67
CA GLN A 362 -0.99 27.92 -24.00
C GLN A 362 -0.96 29.16 -24.88
N GLY A 363 -1.91 29.31 -25.83
CA GLY A 363 -2.07 30.52 -26.63
C GLY A 363 -2.44 31.77 -25.82
N LEU A 364 -3.21 31.61 -24.73
CA LEU A 364 -3.58 32.69 -23.81
C LEU A 364 -2.45 33.04 -22.83
N ALA A 365 -1.67 32.04 -22.41
CA ALA A 365 -0.58 32.19 -21.46
C ALA A 365 0.72 32.70 -22.11
N THR A 366 0.95 32.40 -23.39
CA THR A 366 2.21 32.71 -24.09
C THR A 366 2.09 33.81 -25.15
N ARG A 367 3.24 34.39 -25.52
CA ARG A 367 3.34 35.56 -26.42
C ARG A 367 2.97 35.26 -27.89
N VAL A 368 3.07 34.01 -28.34
CA VAL A 368 2.93 33.62 -29.76
C VAL A 368 1.47 33.72 -30.24
N GLY A 369 0.49 33.67 -29.33
CA GLY A 369 -0.93 33.88 -29.64
C GLY A 369 -1.36 35.35 -29.74
N ALA A 370 -0.47 36.31 -29.50
CA ALA A 370 -0.82 37.73 -29.36
C ALA A 370 -1.39 38.39 -30.63
N ASP A 371 -1.16 37.82 -31.82
CA ASP A 371 -1.54 38.47 -33.07
C ASP A 371 -3.04 38.42 -33.40
N LEU A 372 -3.87 37.63 -32.71
CA LEU A 372 -5.28 37.49 -33.06
C LEU A 372 -6.21 37.44 -31.82
N LYS A 373 -6.33 38.57 -31.10
CA LYS A 373 -7.38 38.78 -30.06
C LYS A 373 -8.76 38.28 -30.51
N VAL A 374 -9.08 38.45 -31.80
CA VAL A 374 -10.34 37.98 -32.42
C VAL A 374 -10.43 36.45 -32.49
N ARG A 375 -9.35 35.73 -32.84
CA ARG A 375 -9.36 34.26 -32.85
C ARG A 375 -9.39 33.69 -31.43
N SER A 376 -8.66 34.27 -30.48
CA SER A 376 -8.74 33.84 -29.08
C SER A 376 -10.17 33.97 -28.53
N ILE A 377 -10.88 35.06 -28.84
CA ILE A 377 -12.28 35.23 -28.43
C ILE A 377 -13.20 34.18 -29.10
N GLN A 378 -13.05 33.97 -30.40
CA GLN A 378 -13.86 32.98 -31.14
C GLN A 378 -13.64 31.55 -30.63
N SER A 379 -12.38 31.17 -30.37
CA SER A 379 -12.04 29.86 -29.82
C SER A 379 -12.60 29.68 -28.40
N VAL A 380 -12.42 30.67 -27.52
CA VAL A 380 -12.98 30.63 -26.16
C VAL A 380 -14.51 30.53 -26.17
N GLN A 381 -15.20 31.29 -27.04
CA GLN A 381 -16.66 31.20 -27.21
C GLN A 381 -17.12 29.83 -27.71
N ALA A 382 -16.36 29.18 -28.58
CA ALA A 382 -16.66 27.83 -29.06
C ALA A 382 -16.55 26.79 -27.94
N PHE A 383 -15.55 26.90 -27.05
CA PHE A 383 -15.43 26.00 -25.88
C PHE A 383 -16.50 26.24 -24.81
N ILE A 384 -16.90 27.49 -24.59
CA ILE A 384 -17.95 27.82 -23.62
C ILE A 384 -19.31 27.25 -24.05
N THR A 385 -19.63 27.33 -25.34
CA THR A 385 -20.89 26.80 -25.91
C THR A 385 -20.89 25.29 -26.05
N ASN A 386 -19.74 24.63 -25.99
CA ASN A 386 -19.64 23.18 -26.08
C ASN A 386 -20.08 22.50 -24.76
N ASN A 387 -21.12 21.68 -24.81
CA ASN A 387 -21.64 20.94 -23.65
C ASN A 387 -20.76 19.76 -23.21
N ALA A 388 -19.81 19.33 -24.04
CA ALA A 388 -18.89 18.24 -23.69
C ALA A 388 -17.79 18.66 -22.70
N VAL A 389 -17.49 19.96 -22.60
CA VAL A 389 -16.42 20.49 -21.75
C VAL A 389 -16.95 20.73 -20.34
N SER A 390 -16.19 20.30 -19.33
CA SER A 390 -16.56 20.50 -17.93
C SER A 390 -16.71 21.99 -17.57
N PRO A 391 -17.64 22.36 -16.67
CA PRO A 391 -17.81 23.75 -16.24
C PRO A 391 -16.55 24.36 -15.61
N GLN A 392 -15.73 23.54 -14.95
CA GLN A 392 -14.48 23.95 -14.31
C GLN A 392 -13.43 24.35 -15.35
N ASN A 393 -13.27 23.58 -16.42
CA ASN A 393 -12.35 23.90 -17.51
C ASN A 393 -12.78 25.18 -18.25
N LYS A 394 -14.09 25.41 -18.40
CA LYS A 394 -14.62 26.68 -18.94
C LYS A 394 -14.27 27.87 -18.03
N LEU A 395 -14.43 27.72 -16.72
CA LEU A 395 -14.09 28.75 -15.74
C LEU A 395 -12.59 29.09 -15.79
N ARG A 396 -11.71 28.09 -15.80
CA ARG A 396 -10.26 28.28 -15.92
C ARG A 396 -9.89 29.06 -17.18
N LEU A 397 -10.47 28.67 -18.32
CA LEU A 397 -10.22 29.34 -19.60
C LEU A 397 -10.68 30.81 -19.56
N LEU A 398 -11.83 31.09 -18.94
CA LEU A 398 -12.32 32.45 -18.73
C LEU A 398 -11.40 33.28 -17.82
N ILE A 399 -10.87 32.67 -16.76
CA ILE A 399 -9.93 33.32 -15.85
C ILE A 399 -8.60 33.64 -16.56
N LEU A 400 -8.05 32.71 -17.33
CA LEU A 400 -6.84 32.94 -18.13
C LEU A 400 -7.06 34.04 -19.17
N PHE A 401 -8.21 34.02 -19.84
CA PHE A 401 -8.60 35.07 -20.78
C PHE A 401 -8.73 36.43 -20.08
N ALA A 402 -9.33 36.47 -18.89
CA ALA A 402 -9.48 37.67 -18.08
C ALA A 402 -8.13 38.25 -17.60
N LEU A 403 -7.23 37.39 -17.11
CA LEU A 403 -5.88 37.75 -16.70
C LEU A 403 -5.08 38.35 -17.87
N ARG A 404 -5.32 37.85 -19.10
CA ARG A 404 -4.63 38.32 -20.31
C ARG A 404 -5.21 39.61 -20.89
N TYR A 405 -6.54 39.74 -20.98
CA TYR A 405 -7.18 40.77 -21.81
C TYR A 405 -7.96 41.86 -21.05
N GLN A 406 -8.08 41.79 -19.72
CA GLN A 406 -8.64 42.81 -18.81
C GLN A 406 -9.91 43.56 -19.31
N LYS A 407 -11.11 43.23 -18.76
CA LYS A 407 -12.17 44.14 -18.23
C LYS A 407 -13.57 43.47 -18.23
N THR A 408 -14.06 43.02 -17.05
CA THR A 408 -15.48 42.74 -16.72
C THR A 408 -15.71 42.63 -15.19
N GLN A 409 -16.96 42.60 -14.71
CA GLN A 409 -17.33 42.81 -13.29
C GLN A 409 -16.94 41.69 -12.30
N ALA A 410 -17.13 40.40 -12.60
CA ALA A 410 -16.72 39.27 -11.73
C ALA A 410 -15.19 39.11 -11.58
N MET A 411 -14.46 39.95 -12.30
CA MET A 411 -13.03 39.92 -12.56
C MET A 411 -12.24 40.83 -11.60
N TYR A 412 -12.89 41.84 -10.99
CA TYR A 412 -12.27 42.73 -10.01
C TYR A 412 -11.87 41.99 -8.73
N ALA A 413 -12.67 41.01 -8.30
CA ALA A 413 -12.36 40.14 -7.17
C ALA A 413 -11.02 39.40 -7.34
N ILE A 414 -10.83 38.71 -8.48
CA ILE A 414 -9.61 37.96 -8.77
C ILE A 414 -8.43 38.91 -9.01
N LEU A 415 -8.63 40.05 -9.69
CA LEU A 415 -7.57 41.05 -9.92
C LEU A 415 -7.10 41.73 -8.62
N ASN A 416 -8.01 42.00 -7.68
CA ASN A 416 -7.69 42.56 -6.37
C ASN A 416 -6.99 41.52 -5.46
N ILE A 417 -7.43 40.27 -5.49
CA ILE A 417 -6.76 39.16 -4.80
C ILE A 417 -5.37 38.89 -5.39
N ALA A 418 -5.22 38.97 -6.73
CA ALA A 418 -3.95 38.81 -7.44
C ALA A 418 -3.07 40.09 -7.45
N GLY A 419 -3.51 41.17 -6.80
CA GLY A 419 -2.72 42.39 -6.57
C GLY A 419 -2.36 43.19 -7.83
N ALA A 420 -3.28 43.35 -8.78
CA ALA A 420 -3.02 44.02 -10.07
C ALA A 420 -2.45 45.45 -9.94
N ASP A 421 -2.84 46.22 -8.92
CA ASP A 421 -2.38 47.61 -8.71
C ASP A 421 -1.01 47.71 -8.01
N HIS A 422 -0.52 46.62 -7.42
CA HIS A 422 0.72 46.57 -6.61
C HIS A 422 1.79 45.62 -7.16
N ARG A 423 1.53 44.98 -8.31
CA ARG A 423 2.45 44.00 -8.92
C ARG A 423 3.69 44.69 -9.47
N GLN A 424 4.87 44.16 -9.15
CA GLN A 424 6.16 44.76 -9.49
C GLN A 424 6.69 44.37 -10.87
N ASP A 425 6.36 43.17 -11.34
CA ASP A 425 6.80 42.64 -12.64
C ASP A 425 5.59 42.42 -13.58
N ASP A 426 5.77 42.70 -14.86
CA ASP A 426 4.73 42.56 -15.88
C ASP A 426 4.50 41.06 -16.16
N LEU A 427 3.29 40.55 -15.88
CA LEU A 427 2.91 39.13 -16.03
C LEU A 427 3.21 38.60 -17.45
N TYR A 428 3.27 39.52 -18.42
CA TYR A 428 3.61 39.26 -19.80
C TYR A 428 4.77 40.14 -20.30
N SER A 429 5.79 40.39 -19.46
CA SER A 429 7.07 41.04 -19.77
C SER A 429 7.14 41.74 -21.14
N THR A 430 6.77 43.02 -21.18
CA THR A 430 6.87 43.89 -22.37
C THR A 430 8.31 44.40 -22.60
N GLU A 431 9.30 43.50 -22.69
CA GLU A 431 10.68 43.92 -23.04
C GLU A 431 10.97 43.85 -24.55
N SER A 432 11.63 44.91 -25.03
CA SER A 432 11.91 45.26 -26.44
C SER A 432 12.54 44.16 -27.33
N LEU A 433 12.34 44.34 -28.64
CA LEU A 433 12.87 43.56 -29.80
C LEU A 433 14.33 43.07 -29.69
N LEU A 434 15.19 43.69 -28.88
CA LEU A 434 16.60 43.31 -28.69
C LEU A 434 16.81 42.09 -27.78
N ALA A 435 15.80 41.63 -27.02
CA ALA A 435 15.87 40.41 -26.20
C ALA A 435 15.61 39.12 -27.00
N LEU A 436 15.00 39.21 -28.19
CA LEU A 436 14.66 38.09 -29.06
C LEU A 436 15.91 37.28 -29.49
N GLY A 437 17.03 37.95 -29.69
CA GLY A 437 18.30 37.32 -30.07
C GLY A 437 18.96 36.48 -28.97
N ARG A 438 18.58 36.66 -27.69
CA ARG A 438 19.17 35.90 -26.57
C ARG A 438 18.40 34.62 -26.23
N SER A 439 17.13 34.50 -26.62
CA SER A 439 16.32 33.30 -26.37
C SER A 439 16.69 32.13 -27.27
N ALA A 440 17.28 32.38 -28.45
CA ALA A 440 17.73 31.36 -29.39
C ALA A 440 19.04 30.64 -28.96
N LEU A 441 19.72 31.16 -27.93
CA LEU A 441 20.97 30.60 -27.38
C LEU A 441 20.74 29.80 -26.07
N LYS A 442 19.49 29.65 -25.61
CA LYS A 442 19.17 28.87 -24.40
C LYS A 442 19.07 27.38 -24.73
N GLY A 443 20.18 26.67 -24.56
CA GLY A 443 20.31 25.21 -24.73
C GLY A 443 19.61 24.36 -23.66
N LEU A 444 18.37 24.71 -23.29
CA LEU A 444 17.48 23.92 -22.42
C LEU A 444 16.13 23.78 -23.12
N LYS A 445 16.09 23.10 -24.26
CA LYS A 445 14.83 22.73 -24.90
C LYS A 445 14.93 21.32 -25.45
N GLY A 446 14.36 20.38 -24.71
CA GLY A 446 13.69 19.23 -25.34
C GLY A 446 12.70 19.75 -26.39
N VAL A 447 12.46 18.93 -27.40
CA VAL A 447 11.64 19.24 -28.59
C VAL A 447 10.43 20.11 -28.22
N GLU A 448 10.31 21.30 -28.82
CA GLU A 448 9.24 22.25 -28.51
C GLU A 448 7.87 21.60 -28.75
N ASN A 449 7.17 21.29 -27.66
CA ASN A 449 5.82 20.77 -27.68
C ASN A 449 4.82 21.94 -27.62
N VAL A 450 3.84 21.97 -28.52
CA VAL A 450 2.78 23.00 -28.58
C VAL A 450 2.04 23.14 -27.26
N TYR A 451 1.94 22.05 -26.49
CA TYR A 451 1.22 22.01 -25.21
C TYR A 451 2.05 22.46 -24.00
N MET A 452 3.35 22.73 -24.15
CA MET A 452 4.26 23.09 -23.05
C MET A 452 5.13 24.30 -23.39
N GLN A 453 4.51 25.36 -23.91
CA GLN A 453 5.20 26.59 -24.30
C GLN A 453 5.39 27.55 -23.12
N HIS A 454 4.48 27.51 -22.15
CA HIS A 454 4.54 28.29 -20.93
C HIS A 454 5.77 27.92 -20.09
N THR A 455 6.37 28.93 -19.46
CA THR A 455 7.45 28.77 -18.49
C THR A 455 7.09 29.53 -17.22
N PRO A 456 7.06 28.88 -16.04
CA PRO A 456 6.68 29.54 -14.79
C PRO A 456 7.56 30.76 -14.49
N HIS A 457 6.97 31.78 -13.84
CA HIS A 457 7.70 33.02 -13.49
C HIS A 457 8.92 32.74 -12.58
N LEU A 458 8.83 31.67 -11.77
CA LEU A 458 9.93 31.18 -10.95
C LEU A 458 11.21 30.91 -11.77
N SER A 459 11.08 30.43 -13.01
CA SER A 459 12.23 30.13 -13.88
C SER A 459 13.03 31.38 -14.21
N GLU A 460 12.35 32.48 -14.56
CA GLU A 460 12.98 33.76 -14.84
C GLU A 460 13.63 34.36 -13.58
N THR A 461 12.94 34.25 -12.44
CA THR A 461 13.44 34.71 -11.14
C THR A 461 14.74 33.99 -10.76
N LEU A 462 14.79 32.66 -10.91
CA LEU A 462 15.97 31.85 -10.64
C LEU A 462 17.11 32.12 -11.63
N GLU A 463 16.81 32.33 -12.91
CA GLU A 463 17.83 32.69 -13.89
C GLU A 463 18.46 34.06 -13.58
N ASN A 464 17.64 35.05 -13.21
CA ASN A 464 18.12 36.36 -12.78
C ASN A 464 18.94 36.27 -11.48
N LEU A 465 18.55 35.38 -10.55
CA LEU A 465 19.31 35.09 -9.34
C LEU A 465 20.68 34.47 -9.66
N PHE A 466 20.75 33.43 -10.51
CA PHE A 466 22.00 32.79 -10.90
C PHE A 466 22.94 33.72 -11.68
N ARG A 467 22.37 34.67 -12.44
CA ARG A 467 23.12 35.72 -13.14
C ARG A 467 23.56 36.87 -12.24
N GLY A 468 23.16 36.90 -10.96
CA GLY A 468 23.43 38.01 -10.04
C GLY A 468 22.73 39.32 -10.45
N LYS A 469 21.63 39.23 -11.20
CA LYS A 469 20.87 40.36 -11.74
C LYS A 469 19.51 40.56 -11.06
N LEU A 470 19.24 39.79 -10.00
CA LEU A 470 17.98 39.90 -9.27
C LEU A 470 17.94 41.21 -8.47
N LYS A 471 17.13 42.16 -8.95
CA LYS A 471 17.04 43.53 -8.43
C LYS A 471 16.62 43.54 -6.94
N GLU A 472 17.39 44.25 -6.11
CA GLU A 472 17.03 44.45 -4.69
C GLU A 472 15.78 45.32 -4.49
N SER A 473 15.42 46.13 -5.49
CA SER A 473 14.18 46.91 -5.48
C SER A 473 12.93 46.03 -5.46
N SER A 474 12.99 44.86 -6.11
CA SER A 474 11.88 43.90 -6.21
C SER A 474 12.02 42.78 -5.17
N TYR A 475 13.26 42.31 -4.94
CA TYR A 475 13.58 41.23 -4.01
C TYR A 475 14.57 41.71 -2.95
N ALA A 476 14.06 42.30 -1.86
CA ALA A 476 14.89 42.91 -0.83
C ALA A 476 15.51 41.87 0.12
N PHE A 477 16.70 42.16 0.63
CA PHE A 477 17.26 41.44 1.78
C PHE A 477 16.64 41.99 3.08
N LEU A 478 16.42 41.10 4.06
CA LEU A 478 15.89 41.51 5.36
C LEU A 478 16.93 42.27 6.21
N ASP A 479 18.14 41.71 6.31
CA ASP A 479 19.30 42.37 6.88
C ASP A 479 20.17 42.92 5.74
N SER A 480 20.87 44.04 5.94
CA SER A 480 21.86 44.56 4.97
C SER A 480 23.01 43.58 4.87
N ALA A 481 22.85 42.58 4.00
CA ALA A 481 23.95 41.74 3.56
C ALA A 481 24.92 42.70 2.85
N GLY A 482 26.18 42.76 3.31
CA GLY A 482 27.14 43.81 2.94
C GLY A 482 27.25 44.06 1.42
N PRO A 483 27.96 45.12 0.98
CA PRO A 483 27.87 45.70 -0.37
C PRO A 483 28.13 44.74 -1.56
N ASN A 484 28.66 43.54 -1.31
CA ASN A 484 28.93 42.50 -2.32
C ASN A 484 27.99 41.27 -2.24
N ALA A 485 27.00 41.25 -1.35
CA ALA A 485 26.13 40.09 -1.15
C ALA A 485 25.23 39.81 -2.35
N GLY A 486 24.79 40.84 -3.08
CA GLY A 486 24.03 40.70 -4.32
C GLY A 486 24.83 40.13 -5.51
N LEU A 487 26.17 40.19 -5.46
CA LEU A 487 27.06 39.65 -6.49
C LEU A 487 27.49 38.20 -6.22
N GLN A 488 27.35 37.71 -4.98
CA GLN A 488 27.67 36.32 -4.65
C GLN A 488 26.60 35.38 -5.19
N ARG A 489 27.03 34.33 -5.90
CA ARG A 489 26.12 33.29 -6.40
C ARG A 489 25.84 32.30 -5.26
N PRO A 490 24.60 32.23 -4.75
CA PRO A 490 24.26 31.28 -3.70
C PRO A 490 24.38 29.84 -4.21
N GLN A 491 25.00 28.97 -3.42
CA GLN A 491 25.14 27.55 -3.74
C GLN A 491 23.92 26.74 -3.29
N ASP A 492 23.33 27.10 -2.15
CA ASP A 492 22.15 26.46 -1.58
C ASP A 492 21.02 27.48 -1.54
N ILE A 493 19.90 27.19 -2.20
CA ILE A 493 18.74 28.08 -2.26
C ILE A 493 17.49 27.31 -1.83
N ILE A 494 16.80 27.84 -0.82
CA ILE A 494 15.49 27.40 -0.38
C ILE A 494 14.47 28.41 -0.92
N ILE A 495 13.49 27.95 -1.67
CA ILE A 495 12.42 28.77 -2.25
C ILE A 495 11.14 28.41 -1.51
N PHE A 496 10.44 29.39 -0.96
CA PHE A 496 9.17 29.17 -0.31
C PHE A 496 8.07 30.03 -0.93
N ILE A 497 7.02 29.41 -1.46
CA ILE A 497 5.90 30.10 -2.08
C ILE A 497 4.70 30.14 -1.13
N ILE A 498 4.37 31.35 -0.66
CA ILE A 498 3.18 31.64 0.14
C ILE A 498 1.95 31.47 -0.76
N GLY A 499 0.95 30.73 -0.29
CA GLY A 499 -0.21 30.36 -1.11
C GLY A 499 0.04 29.14 -1.99
N GLY A 500 1.14 28.41 -1.75
CA GLY A 500 1.38 27.08 -2.31
C GLY A 500 2.19 27.06 -3.60
N ALA A 501 2.81 25.91 -3.85
CA ALA A 501 3.64 25.61 -5.03
C ALA A 501 2.86 24.73 -6.03
N THR A 502 3.37 24.56 -7.24
CA THR A 502 2.80 23.64 -8.24
C THR A 502 3.80 22.56 -8.65
N TYR A 503 3.31 21.45 -9.21
CA TYR A 503 4.21 20.43 -9.78
C TYR A 503 4.96 20.89 -11.04
N GLU A 504 4.46 21.91 -11.75
CA GLU A 504 5.17 22.54 -12.88
C GLU A 504 6.44 23.27 -12.40
N GLU A 505 6.32 24.02 -11.30
CA GLU A 505 7.47 24.68 -10.65
C GLU A 505 8.43 23.64 -10.06
N ALA A 506 7.90 22.59 -9.43
CA ALA A 506 8.71 21.51 -8.90
C ALA A 506 9.52 20.81 -10.01
N ARG A 507 8.93 20.59 -11.18
CA ARG A 507 9.63 20.06 -12.36
C ARG A 507 10.74 21.00 -12.80
N THR A 508 10.47 22.31 -12.87
CA THR A 508 11.49 23.30 -13.25
C THR A 508 12.68 23.25 -12.30
N VAL A 509 12.42 23.19 -11.00
CA VAL A 509 13.45 23.06 -9.96
C VAL A 509 14.21 21.73 -10.06
N ALA A 510 13.51 20.62 -10.32
CA ALA A 510 14.12 19.31 -10.48
C ALA A 510 15.06 19.27 -11.71
N LEU A 511 14.65 19.84 -12.84
CA LEU A 511 15.48 19.92 -14.05
C LEU A 511 16.72 20.80 -13.84
N LEU A 512 16.58 21.94 -13.17
CA LEU A 512 17.71 22.81 -12.82
C LEU A 512 18.70 22.15 -11.85
N ASN A 513 18.24 21.25 -10.99
CA ASN A 513 19.10 20.44 -10.13
C ASN A 513 19.82 19.31 -10.89
N GLN A 514 19.26 18.80 -11.99
CA GLN A 514 19.86 17.73 -12.83
C GLN A 514 20.88 18.29 -13.82
N GLU A 515 20.61 19.44 -14.44
CA GLU A 515 21.48 20.10 -15.41
C GLU A 515 22.04 21.42 -14.84
N PRO A 516 23.21 21.39 -14.16
CA PRO A 516 23.80 22.61 -13.64
C PRO A 516 24.17 23.56 -14.79
N PRO A 517 23.92 24.87 -14.66
CA PRO A 517 24.18 25.83 -15.73
C PRO A 517 25.65 25.78 -16.16
N SER A 518 25.84 25.60 -17.46
CA SER A 518 27.15 25.47 -18.13
C SER A 518 28.07 26.65 -17.74
N GLY A 519 29.19 26.32 -17.08
CA GLY A 519 30.20 27.31 -16.67
C GLY A 519 30.28 27.61 -15.16
N SER A 520 29.57 26.88 -14.30
CA SER A 520 29.78 26.92 -12.84
C SER A 520 30.52 25.67 -12.36
N THR A 521 31.66 25.83 -11.70
CA THR A 521 32.47 24.74 -11.08
C THR A 521 31.85 24.20 -9.77
N GLY A 522 30.54 24.38 -9.60
CA GLY A 522 29.74 23.87 -8.48
C GLY A 522 28.28 24.20 -8.73
N GLY A 523 27.48 23.21 -9.12
CA GLY A 523 26.05 23.37 -9.40
C GLY A 523 25.29 23.85 -8.16
N ALA A 524 24.35 24.78 -8.34
CA ALA A 524 23.48 25.24 -7.27
C ALA A 524 22.45 24.16 -6.91
N ARG A 525 22.15 24.00 -5.61
CA ARG A 525 21.15 23.09 -5.09
C ARG A 525 19.90 23.87 -4.70
N LEU A 526 18.81 23.57 -5.38
CA LEU A 526 17.52 24.21 -5.19
C LEU A 526 16.58 23.30 -4.39
N LEU A 527 15.87 23.88 -3.44
CA LEU A 527 14.78 23.24 -2.72
C LEU A 527 13.52 24.10 -2.82
N LEU A 528 12.45 23.55 -3.36
CA LEU A 528 11.16 24.22 -3.43
C LEU A 528 10.26 23.79 -2.27
N GLY A 529 9.56 24.76 -1.69
CA GLY A 529 8.51 24.54 -0.72
C GLY A 529 7.35 25.47 -0.92
N GLY A 530 6.20 25.08 -0.38
CA GLY A 530 5.03 25.93 -0.34
C GLY A 530 4.13 25.60 0.85
N THR A 531 3.18 26.49 1.09
CA THR A 531 2.07 26.28 2.04
C THR A 531 1.40 24.92 1.84
N CYS A 532 1.10 24.60 0.58
CA CYS A 532 0.67 23.30 0.08
C CYS A 532 1.11 23.15 -1.39
N VAL A 533 0.73 22.05 -2.05
CA VAL A 533 0.88 21.89 -3.50
C VAL A 533 -0.48 21.96 -4.15
N HIS A 534 -0.65 22.88 -5.09
CA HIS A 534 -1.92 23.13 -5.77
C HIS A 534 -2.00 22.45 -7.13
N ASN A 535 -3.20 21.94 -7.41
CA ASN A 535 -3.78 21.84 -8.75
C ASN A 535 -4.73 23.02 -9.01
N SER A 536 -5.27 23.13 -10.23
CA SER A 536 -6.17 24.23 -10.59
C SER A 536 -7.41 24.33 -9.68
N MET A 537 -7.99 23.18 -9.31
CA MET A 537 -9.17 23.08 -8.46
C MET A 537 -8.94 23.59 -7.05
N SER A 538 -7.92 23.04 -6.37
CA SER A 538 -7.57 23.47 -5.01
C SER A 538 -7.13 24.92 -4.93
N PHE A 539 -6.56 25.46 -6.01
CA PHE A 539 -6.22 26.88 -6.09
C PHE A 539 -7.47 27.75 -6.21
N LEU A 540 -8.45 27.36 -7.04
CA LEU A 540 -9.74 28.04 -7.14
C LEU A 540 -10.52 28.00 -5.84
N GLU A 541 -10.55 26.85 -5.16
CA GLU A 541 -11.20 26.70 -3.85
C GLU A 541 -10.55 27.62 -2.80
N MET A 542 -9.23 27.76 -2.80
CA MET A 542 -8.55 28.71 -1.91
C MET A 542 -8.96 30.15 -2.19
N ILE A 543 -9.06 30.54 -3.46
CA ILE A 543 -9.48 31.89 -3.87
C ILE A 543 -10.92 32.14 -3.44
N ASP A 544 -11.83 31.18 -3.64
CA ASP A 544 -13.24 31.29 -3.27
C ASP A 544 -13.42 31.44 -1.75
N LEU A 545 -12.69 30.64 -0.97
CA LEU A 545 -12.65 30.76 0.49
C LEU A 545 -12.10 32.11 0.96
N ALA A 546 -11.03 32.59 0.32
CA ALA A 546 -10.45 33.89 0.63
C ALA A 546 -11.44 35.02 0.31
N ALA A 547 -12.11 34.95 -0.85
CA ALA A 547 -13.10 35.94 -1.28
C ALA A 547 -14.27 36.07 -0.29
N ALA A 548 -14.75 34.97 0.28
CA ALA A 548 -15.82 34.98 1.28
C ALA A 548 -15.46 35.73 2.57
N SER A 549 -14.16 35.85 2.89
CA SER A 549 -13.67 36.52 4.10
C SER A 549 -13.35 38.00 3.91
N PHE A 550 -13.27 38.46 2.64
CA PHE A 550 -12.90 39.83 2.33
C PHE A 550 -14.13 40.76 2.29
N PRO A 551 -13.96 42.07 2.59
CA PRO A 551 -15.04 43.04 2.46
C PRO A 551 -15.59 43.10 1.04
N ALA A 552 -16.89 43.38 0.90
CA ALA A 552 -17.55 43.49 -0.40
C ALA A 552 -16.86 44.47 -1.37
N ALA A 553 -16.22 45.52 -0.86
CA ALA A 553 -15.40 46.46 -1.64
C ALA A 553 -14.22 45.82 -2.40
N VAL A 554 -13.80 44.60 -2.05
CA VAL A 554 -12.71 43.86 -2.73
C VAL A 554 -13.23 43.10 -3.96
N TYR A 555 -14.49 42.69 -3.99
CA TYR A 555 -15.07 41.87 -5.08
C TYR A 555 -16.28 42.52 -5.79
N GLU A 556 -16.89 43.55 -5.22
CA GLU A 556 -17.95 44.33 -5.86
C GLU A 556 -17.37 45.33 -6.86
N PRO A 557 -17.94 45.43 -8.07
CA PRO A 557 -17.54 46.45 -9.02
C PRO A 557 -17.95 47.85 -8.51
N PRO A 558 -17.19 48.92 -8.82
CA PRO A 558 -17.64 50.28 -8.55
C PRO A 558 -19.00 50.55 -9.23
N PRO A 559 -19.87 51.39 -8.64
CA PRO A 559 -21.27 51.55 -9.05
C PRO A 559 -21.53 52.22 -10.41
N GLU A 560 -20.58 52.17 -11.35
CA GLU A 560 -20.71 52.74 -12.70
C GLU A 560 -20.26 51.75 -13.78
N SER A 561 -21.03 50.68 -13.98
CA SER A 561 -20.98 49.93 -15.24
C SER A 561 -22.29 49.17 -15.50
N ASP A 562 -23.37 49.92 -15.72
CA ASP A 562 -24.56 49.37 -16.37
C ASP A 562 -24.22 49.12 -17.85
N SER A 563 -24.03 47.85 -18.22
CA SER A 563 -24.07 47.42 -19.61
C SER A 563 -25.16 46.38 -19.81
N ASN A 564 -26.25 46.82 -20.43
CA ASN A 564 -27.37 46.02 -20.92
C ASN A 564 -26.90 44.77 -21.69
N ALA A 565 -27.21 43.58 -21.18
CA ALA A 565 -27.20 42.33 -21.94
C ALA A 565 -28.48 41.53 -21.64
N PRO A 566 -29.11 40.88 -22.63
CA PRO A 566 -30.41 40.26 -22.46
C PRO A 566 -30.29 38.93 -21.70
N ALA A 567 -31.14 38.74 -20.69
CA ALA A 567 -31.27 37.47 -19.98
C ALA A 567 -32.11 36.48 -20.83
N LEU A 568 -31.53 35.32 -21.14
CA LEU A 568 -32.24 34.18 -21.73
C LEU A 568 -32.90 33.38 -20.60
N ASN A 569 -34.23 33.49 -20.51
CA ASN A 569 -35.05 32.76 -19.56
C ASN A 569 -35.57 31.47 -20.23
N VAL A 570 -35.07 30.30 -19.82
CA VAL A 570 -35.52 29.00 -20.34
C VAL A 570 -36.53 28.41 -19.36
N ASN A 571 -37.80 28.46 -19.74
CA ASN A 571 -38.91 27.82 -19.03
C ASN A 571 -39.03 26.37 -19.51
N LEU A 572 -38.84 25.39 -18.62
CA LEU A 572 -39.04 23.96 -18.89
C LEU A 572 -40.28 23.45 -18.16
N GLY A 573 -41.20 22.83 -18.93
CA GLY A 573 -42.07 21.76 -18.45
C GLY A 573 -43.51 22.14 -18.14
N GLY A 574 -44.38 22.05 -19.16
CA GLY A 574 -45.82 21.80 -18.96
C GLY A 574 -46.14 20.39 -19.44
N THR A 575 -46.60 19.53 -18.53
CA THR A 575 -47.13 18.19 -18.86
C THR A 575 -48.51 18.30 -19.49
N MET A 576 -48.70 17.74 -20.69
CA MET A 576 -50.03 17.46 -21.23
C MET A 576 -50.51 16.10 -20.71
N GLU A 577 -51.61 16.10 -19.98
CA GLU A 577 -52.44 14.90 -19.79
C GLU A 577 -53.20 14.64 -21.09
N ASP A 578 -52.89 13.54 -21.79
CA ASP A 578 -53.66 13.12 -22.95
C ASP A 578 -54.30 11.73 -22.75
N VAL A 579 -55.62 11.77 -22.79
CA VAL A 579 -56.65 10.76 -23.06
C VAL A 579 -56.11 9.42 -23.61
N LYS A 580 -56.24 8.36 -22.80
CA LYS A 580 -55.96 6.96 -23.17
C LYS A 580 -56.99 6.41 -24.17
N VAL A 581 -56.57 6.19 -25.41
CA VAL A 581 -57.36 5.44 -26.41
C VAL A 581 -56.96 3.96 -26.37
N ARG A 582 -57.93 3.04 -26.28
CA ARG A 582 -57.69 1.58 -26.22
C ARG A 582 -57.25 1.05 -27.59
N THR A 583 -56.05 0.48 -27.69
CA THR A 583 -55.51 -0.18 -28.90
C THR A 583 -55.42 -1.71 -28.71
N ARG A 584 -55.65 -2.49 -29.78
CA ARG A 584 -55.54 -3.97 -29.74
C ARG A 584 -54.09 -4.44 -29.53
N THR A 585 -53.12 -3.64 -29.95
CA THR A 585 -51.68 -3.85 -29.72
C THR A 585 -51.30 -3.65 -28.26
N GLY A 586 -51.92 -2.68 -27.57
CA GLY A 586 -51.73 -2.48 -26.13
C GLY A 586 -52.18 -3.69 -25.31
N ALA A 587 -53.26 -4.37 -25.69
CA ALA A 587 -53.74 -5.58 -25.00
C ALA A 587 -52.72 -6.74 -25.10
N PHE A 588 -52.06 -6.92 -26.24
CA PHE A 588 -51.01 -7.93 -26.41
C PHE A 588 -49.77 -7.61 -25.55
N LEU A 589 -49.33 -6.35 -25.54
CA LEU A 589 -48.21 -5.88 -24.71
C LEU A 589 -48.50 -6.07 -23.21
N THR A 590 -49.74 -5.85 -22.76
CA THR A 590 -50.11 -6.09 -21.36
C THR A 590 -50.04 -7.57 -20.98
N LEU A 591 -50.45 -8.49 -21.87
CA LEU A 591 -50.35 -9.93 -21.61
C LEU A 591 -48.88 -10.39 -21.56
N LEU A 592 -48.05 -9.88 -22.46
CA LEU A 592 -46.61 -10.16 -22.47
C LEU A 592 -45.92 -9.61 -21.21
N SER A 593 -46.30 -8.40 -20.78
CA SER A 593 -45.77 -7.78 -19.55
C SER A 593 -46.13 -8.59 -18.31
N VAL A 594 -47.36 -9.09 -18.22
CA VAL A 594 -47.79 -9.97 -17.11
C VAL A 594 -46.99 -11.28 -17.09
N ALA A 595 -46.73 -11.88 -18.26
CA ALA A 595 -45.92 -13.10 -18.35
C ALA A 595 -44.47 -12.88 -17.90
N ILE A 596 -43.86 -11.75 -18.28
CA ILE A 596 -42.50 -11.38 -17.86
C ILE A 596 -42.44 -11.11 -16.35
N ILE A 597 -43.41 -10.35 -15.81
CA ILE A 597 -43.53 -10.09 -14.37
C ILE A 597 -43.63 -11.41 -13.60
N LEU A 598 -44.48 -12.34 -14.06
CA LEU A 598 -44.64 -13.64 -13.40
C LEU A 598 -43.34 -14.45 -13.42
N SER A 599 -42.62 -14.48 -14.55
CA SER A 599 -41.34 -15.18 -14.69
C SER A 599 -40.28 -14.63 -13.73
N PHE A 600 -40.05 -13.31 -13.75
CA PHE A 600 -39.04 -12.68 -12.89
C PHE A 600 -39.40 -12.72 -11.41
N THR A 601 -40.68 -12.59 -11.06
CA THR A 601 -41.11 -12.77 -9.66
C THR A 601 -40.90 -14.21 -9.20
N THR A 602 -41.06 -15.20 -10.10
CA THR A 602 -40.76 -16.60 -9.79
C THR A 602 -39.27 -16.84 -9.60
N MET A 603 -38.41 -16.25 -10.44
CA MET A 603 -36.96 -16.30 -10.27
C MET A 603 -36.52 -15.65 -8.95
N GLU A 604 -37.06 -14.48 -8.62
CA GLU A 604 -36.78 -13.78 -7.37
C GLU A 604 -37.24 -14.59 -6.14
N PHE A 605 -38.38 -15.28 -6.25
CA PHE A 605 -38.86 -16.17 -5.19
C PHE A 605 -37.94 -17.40 -5.00
N LEU A 606 -37.40 -17.95 -6.07
CA LEU A 606 -36.42 -19.03 -5.99
C LEU A 606 -35.11 -18.55 -5.37
N ASP A 607 -34.65 -17.35 -5.72
CA ASP A 607 -33.43 -16.75 -5.16
C ASP A 607 -33.58 -16.41 -3.67
N TYR A 608 -34.74 -15.88 -3.25
CA TYR A 608 -35.09 -15.65 -1.83
C TYR A 608 -35.05 -16.94 -0.98
N ARG A 609 -35.32 -18.10 -1.59
CA ARG A 609 -35.26 -19.40 -0.91
C ARG A 609 -33.87 -20.02 -0.94
N ARG A 610 -32.94 -19.49 -1.73
CA ARG A 610 -31.56 -19.98 -1.80
C ARG A 610 -30.77 -19.47 -0.60
N VAL A 611 -29.93 -20.34 -0.03
CA VAL A 611 -28.96 -19.96 0.99
C VAL A 611 -27.65 -19.64 0.28
N GLY A 612 -27.16 -18.41 0.44
CA GLY A 612 -25.87 -17.96 -0.04
C GLY A 612 -24.79 -18.18 1.01
N ILE A 613 -23.53 -18.30 0.57
CA ILE A 613 -22.37 -18.31 1.48
C ILE A 613 -21.50 -17.11 1.12
N ASP A 614 -21.49 -16.12 1.99
CA ASP A 614 -20.62 -14.95 1.86
C ASP A 614 -19.27 -15.24 2.50
N THR A 615 -18.21 -15.10 1.70
CA THR A 615 -16.83 -15.30 2.17
C THR A 615 -16.19 -13.94 2.43
N SER A 616 -15.74 -13.73 3.66
CA SER A 616 -15.06 -12.51 4.07
C SER A 616 -13.69 -12.83 4.65
N VAL A 617 -12.75 -11.90 4.47
CA VAL A 617 -11.36 -12.05 4.93
C VAL A 617 -11.14 -11.03 6.04
N VAL A 618 -10.86 -11.52 7.25
CA VAL A 618 -10.70 -10.71 8.47
C VAL A 618 -9.33 -11.01 9.07
N VAL A 619 -8.80 -10.13 9.91
CA VAL A 619 -7.57 -10.40 10.65
C VAL A 619 -7.88 -11.34 11.81
N ASP A 620 -7.13 -12.44 11.92
CA ASP A 620 -7.26 -13.37 13.04
C ASP A 620 -6.71 -12.71 14.32
N ARG A 621 -7.58 -12.55 15.34
CA ARG A 621 -7.25 -11.94 16.64
C ARG A 621 -6.99 -12.97 17.74
N SER A 622 -7.20 -14.25 17.46
CA SER A 622 -7.00 -15.30 18.45
C SER A 622 -5.52 -15.53 18.72
N ARG A 623 -5.09 -15.30 19.97
CA ARG A 623 -3.70 -15.50 20.43
C ARG A 623 -3.68 -16.55 21.53
N GLY A 624 -2.70 -17.45 21.49
CA GLY A 624 -2.47 -18.46 22.53
C GLY A 624 -3.33 -19.73 22.42
N GLU A 625 -4.09 -19.90 21.34
CA GLU A 625 -4.79 -21.15 21.04
C GLU A 625 -3.80 -22.26 20.65
N LYS A 626 -4.19 -23.52 20.89
CA LYS A 626 -3.47 -24.69 20.39
C LYS A 626 -4.19 -25.25 19.17
N LEU A 627 -3.43 -25.89 18.30
CA LEU A 627 -3.91 -26.59 17.11
C LEU A 627 -3.63 -28.07 17.30
N THR A 628 -4.52 -28.93 16.81
CA THR A 628 -4.28 -30.36 16.76
C THR A 628 -3.96 -30.77 15.32
N VAL A 629 -2.80 -31.40 15.12
CA VAL A 629 -2.33 -31.90 13.84
C VAL A 629 -2.59 -33.39 13.77
N HIS A 630 -3.41 -33.82 12.82
CA HIS A 630 -3.59 -35.24 12.51
C HIS A 630 -2.64 -35.61 11.38
N LEU A 631 -1.85 -36.67 11.56
CA LEU A 631 -0.89 -37.13 10.56
C LEU A 631 -0.85 -38.65 10.48
N ASN A 632 -0.73 -39.17 9.26
CA ASN A 632 -0.46 -40.57 8.98
C ASN A 632 0.51 -40.67 7.80
N VAL A 633 1.74 -41.08 8.08
CA VAL A 633 2.84 -41.13 7.12
C VAL A 633 3.52 -42.50 7.17
N THR A 634 3.63 -43.14 6.00
CA THR A 634 4.27 -44.45 5.85
C THR A 634 5.66 -44.33 5.22
N PHE A 635 6.64 -44.96 5.84
CA PHE A 635 8.03 -45.08 5.40
C PHE A 635 8.35 -46.56 5.10
N PRO A 636 8.41 -47.00 3.84
CA PRO A 636 8.56 -48.42 3.49
C PRO A 636 9.96 -49.00 3.75
N ARG A 637 11.00 -48.17 3.87
CA ARG A 637 12.42 -48.60 3.97
C ARG A 637 13.16 -48.05 5.19
N VAL A 638 12.41 -47.55 6.17
CA VAL A 638 12.94 -47.04 7.44
C VAL A 638 12.27 -47.79 8.60
N PRO A 639 13.05 -48.52 9.42
CA PRO A 639 12.53 -49.21 10.60
C PRO A 639 11.97 -48.25 11.67
N CYS A 640 10.92 -48.67 12.39
CA CYS A 640 10.28 -47.82 13.40
C CYS A 640 11.19 -47.41 14.56
N TYR A 641 12.17 -48.24 14.92
CA TYR A 641 13.10 -47.91 16.02
C TYR A 641 14.07 -46.77 15.65
N LEU A 642 14.26 -46.50 14.36
CA LEU A 642 15.09 -45.38 13.89
C LEU A 642 14.29 -44.10 13.70
N MET A 643 12.97 -44.13 13.56
CA MET A 643 12.19 -42.92 13.29
C MET A 643 11.89 -42.15 14.58
N SER A 644 12.33 -40.89 14.72
CA SER A 644 11.84 -39.95 15.74
C SER A 644 10.90 -38.92 15.12
N LEU A 645 9.91 -38.48 15.91
CA LEU A 645 9.06 -37.34 15.61
C LEU A 645 9.39 -36.23 16.61
N ASP A 646 10.00 -35.16 16.13
CA ASP A 646 10.43 -34.01 16.93
C ASP A 646 9.66 -32.77 16.49
N LEU A 647 9.26 -31.93 17.45
CA LEU A 647 8.65 -30.62 17.20
C LEU A 647 9.57 -29.51 17.67
N MET A 648 9.66 -28.45 16.89
CA MET A 648 10.32 -27.21 17.28
C MET A 648 9.45 -26.02 16.90
N ASP A 649 9.15 -25.15 17.86
CA ASP A 649 8.45 -23.89 17.60
C ASP A 649 9.39 -22.67 17.68
N ILE A 650 8.91 -21.50 17.21
CA ILE A 650 9.68 -20.24 17.27
C ILE A 650 9.93 -19.73 18.69
N SER A 651 9.20 -20.23 19.70
CA SER A 651 9.45 -19.87 21.10
C SER A 651 10.67 -20.60 21.66
N GLY A 652 11.23 -21.55 20.89
CA GLY A 652 12.34 -22.40 21.30
C GLY A 652 11.88 -23.61 22.11
N GLU A 653 10.58 -23.85 22.22
CA GLU A 653 10.04 -25.08 22.82
C GLU A 653 10.32 -26.23 21.86
N VAL A 654 11.08 -27.22 22.33
CA VAL A 654 11.40 -28.43 21.56
C VAL A 654 10.82 -29.63 22.30
N GLN A 655 9.78 -30.23 21.71
CA GLN A 655 9.25 -31.51 22.21
C GLN A 655 9.90 -32.61 21.38
N ARG A 656 10.85 -33.34 22.00
CA ARG A 656 11.60 -34.40 21.34
C ARG A 656 10.91 -35.74 21.54
N ASP A 657 10.89 -36.55 20.49
CA ASP A 657 10.39 -37.93 20.45
C ASP A 657 9.02 -38.09 21.12
N ILE A 658 8.02 -37.41 20.56
CA ILE A 658 6.65 -37.44 21.06
C ILE A 658 6.08 -38.84 20.89
N SER A 659 6.01 -39.59 21.99
CA SER A 659 5.42 -40.92 22.04
C SER A 659 3.97 -40.92 22.54
N HIS A 660 3.53 -39.82 23.15
CA HIS A 660 2.14 -39.66 23.59
C HIS A 660 1.27 -39.34 22.37
N ASP A 661 0.19 -40.10 22.17
CA ASP A 661 -0.78 -39.97 21.07
C ASP A 661 -0.26 -40.22 19.64
N ILE A 662 0.96 -40.76 19.50
CA ILE A 662 1.55 -41.25 18.25
C ILE A 662 1.75 -42.76 18.31
N ILE A 663 1.21 -43.48 17.32
CA ILE A 663 1.35 -44.93 17.16
C ILE A 663 2.31 -45.21 16.00
N LYS A 664 3.41 -45.93 16.31
CA LYS A 664 4.34 -46.46 15.30
C LYS A 664 4.01 -47.93 15.06
N THR A 665 3.66 -48.28 13.82
CA THR A 665 3.31 -49.65 13.40
C THR A 665 4.40 -50.19 12.48
N ARG A 666 4.99 -51.34 12.81
CA ARG A 666 6.02 -51.97 11.97
C ARG A 666 5.38 -52.58 10.72
N LEU A 667 6.04 -52.37 9.58
CA LEU A 667 5.60 -52.87 8.28
C LEU A 667 6.65 -53.82 7.71
N THR A 668 6.20 -54.87 7.02
CA THR A 668 7.09 -55.71 6.21
C THR A 668 7.61 -54.93 5.00
N ALA A 669 8.64 -55.46 4.33
CA ALA A 669 9.13 -54.92 3.06
C ALA A 669 8.05 -54.84 1.94
N ALA A 670 6.94 -55.58 2.09
CA ALA A 670 5.79 -55.55 1.18
C ALA A 670 4.71 -54.50 1.58
N GLY A 671 4.93 -53.75 2.67
CA GLY A 671 4.02 -52.71 3.17
C GLY A 671 2.84 -53.22 3.99
N THR A 672 2.85 -54.48 4.43
CA THR A 672 1.81 -55.05 5.31
C THR A 672 2.20 -54.92 6.78
N ALA A 673 1.24 -54.61 7.65
CA ALA A 673 1.47 -54.54 9.08
C ALA A 673 1.82 -55.92 9.66
N VAL A 674 2.85 -55.98 10.50
CA VAL A 674 3.25 -57.21 11.20
C VAL A 674 2.28 -57.46 12.37
N ALA A 675 1.90 -58.72 12.64
CA ALA A 675 1.00 -59.06 13.74
C ALA A 675 1.69 -58.84 15.10
N GLY A 676 1.07 -58.10 16.03
CA GLY A 676 1.66 -57.72 17.34
C GLY A 676 2.62 -56.52 17.31
N ALA A 677 2.55 -55.68 16.28
CA ALA A 677 3.59 -54.71 15.92
C ALA A 677 3.36 -53.25 16.33
N GLN A 678 2.53 -52.99 17.34
CA GLN A 678 2.46 -51.66 17.93
C GLN A 678 3.61 -51.49 18.94
N VAL A 679 4.48 -50.51 18.70
CA VAL A 679 5.67 -50.24 19.55
C VAL A 679 5.29 -49.90 21.01
N GLY A 680 4.00 -49.62 21.30
CA GLY A 680 3.48 -49.45 22.65
C GLY A 680 3.29 -50.74 23.47
N GLU A 681 3.17 -51.92 22.83
CA GLU A 681 2.97 -53.21 23.54
C GLU A 681 4.28 -53.92 23.91
N LEU A 682 5.40 -53.64 23.23
CA LEU A 682 6.71 -54.25 23.54
C LEU A 682 7.24 -53.88 24.93
N ARG A 683 6.77 -52.75 25.48
CA ARG A 683 7.07 -52.34 26.86
C ARG A 683 6.52 -53.37 27.86
N ASN A 684 5.35 -53.96 27.60
CA ASN A 684 4.73 -54.93 28.50
C ASN A 684 5.50 -56.27 28.56
N ASP A 685 6.17 -56.68 27.49
CA ASP A 685 6.95 -57.93 27.50
C ASP A 685 8.36 -57.74 28.11
N ILE A 686 8.95 -56.56 27.94
CA ILE A 686 10.20 -56.15 28.61
C ILE A 686 9.97 -55.88 30.10
N ASP A 687 8.83 -55.29 30.45
CA ASP A 687 8.40 -55.10 31.84
C ASP A 687 8.10 -56.44 32.51
N ARG A 688 7.54 -57.43 31.80
CA ARG A 688 7.41 -58.82 32.27
C ARG A 688 8.75 -59.51 32.50
N LEU A 689 9.74 -59.30 31.62
CA LEU A 689 11.13 -59.78 31.79
C LEU A 689 11.84 -59.08 32.96
N ASN A 690 11.58 -57.80 33.18
CA ASN A 690 12.09 -57.03 34.31
C ASN A 690 11.39 -57.38 35.64
N GLU A 691 10.11 -57.73 35.63
CA GLU A 691 9.38 -58.26 36.80
C GLU A 691 9.91 -59.64 37.22
N GLN A 692 10.35 -60.47 36.26
CA GLN A 692 11.06 -61.73 36.55
C GLN A 692 12.44 -61.51 37.20
N ARG A 693 13.04 -60.31 37.07
CA ARG A 693 14.35 -59.94 37.62
C ARG A 693 14.33 -59.40 39.06
N MET A 694 13.22 -59.50 39.81
CA MET A 694 13.17 -59.01 41.20
C MET A 694 13.70 -60.00 42.24
N ASP A 695 15.01 -59.89 42.51
CA ASP A 695 15.59 -59.77 43.87
C ASP A 695 17.01 -59.19 43.76
N GLY A 696 17.14 -57.86 43.83
CA GLY A 696 18.43 -57.17 44.00
C GLY A 696 19.34 -56.98 42.77
N TYR A 697 18.88 -57.22 41.53
CA TYR A 697 19.68 -56.97 40.32
C TYR A 697 19.78 -55.48 39.99
N CYS A 698 21.00 -54.95 40.00
CA CYS A 698 21.34 -53.58 39.60
C CYS A 698 22.41 -53.64 38.50
N GLY A 699 21.99 -53.46 37.25
CA GLY A 699 22.90 -53.50 36.11
C GLY A 699 23.83 -52.29 36.06
N SER A 700 25.08 -52.50 35.64
CA SER A 700 26.07 -51.42 35.52
C SER A 700 25.75 -50.53 34.30
N CYS A 701 25.85 -49.22 34.46
CA CYS A 701 25.67 -48.25 33.38
C CYS A 701 26.96 -48.02 32.55
N TYR A 702 28.02 -48.82 32.75
CA TYR A 702 29.30 -48.74 32.03
C TYR A 702 29.92 -47.33 31.92
N GLY A 703 29.77 -46.52 32.97
CA GLY A 703 30.25 -45.15 32.98
C GLY A 703 29.33 -44.13 32.31
N GLY A 704 28.13 -44.49 31.85
CA GLY A 704 27.06 -43.55 31.53
C GLY A 704 26.52 -42.82 32.76
N GLU A 705 25.78 -41.73 32.57
CA GLU A 705 25.10 -41.02 33.65
C GLU A 705 23.81 -41.78 34.06
N PRO A 706 23.75 -42.38 35.25
CA PRO A 706 22.64 -43.24 35.64
C PRO A 706 21.33 -42.44 35.83
N PRO A 707 20.15 -43.06 35.65
CA PRO A 707 18.86 -42.46 36.01
C PRO A 707 18.70 -42.31 37.54
N GLU A 708 17.63 -41.64 37.99
CA GLU A 708 17.39 -41.37 39.43
C GLU A 708 17.38 -42.64 40.31
N GLY A 709 17.12 -43.82 39.73
CA GLY A 709 17.21 -45.13 40.38
C GLY A 709 18.61 -45.78 40.43
N GLY A 710 19.66 -45.12 39.93
CA GLY A 710 21.07 -45.53 40.05
C GLY A 710 21.52 -46.76 39.24
N CYS A 711 20.59 -47.57 38.73
CA CYS A 711 20.85 -48.82 38.04
C CYS A 711 20.38 -48.79 36.57
N CYS A 712 21.15 -49.40 35.66
CA CYS A 712 20.76 -49.58 34.25
C CYS A 712 20.43 -51.05 34.00
N ASN A 713 19.14 -51.38 34.13
CA ASN A 713 18.67 -52.77 34.09
C ASN A 713 18.31 -53.28 32.70
N SER A 714 18.15 -52.40 31.71
CA SER A 714 17.91 -52.78 30.31
C SER A 714 18.98 -52.24 29.38
N CYS A 715 19.12 -52.85 28.20
CA CYS A 715 20.01 -52.34 27.15
C CYS A 715 19.66 -50.88 26.79
N ASP A 716 18.37 -50.55 26.77
CA ASP A 716 17.91 -49.18 26.50
C ASP A 716 18.30 -48.19 27.61
N ALA A 717 18.26 -48.60 28.89
CA ALA A 717 18.70 -47.76 30.01
C ALA A 717 20.20 -47.45 29.94
N VAL A 718 21.04 -48.42 29.54
CA VAL A 718 22.49 -48.20 29.33
C VAL A 718 22.72 -47.23 28.15
N ARG A 719 21.95 -47.38 27.07
CA ARG A 719 21.98 -46.48 25.91
C ARG A 719 21.60 -45.05 26.30
N GLU A 720 20.52 -44.85 27.06
CA GLU A 720 20.13 -43.52 27.54
C GLU A 720 21.20 -42.88 28.43
N ALA A 721 21.83 -43.66 29.31
CA ALA A 721 22.92 -43.20 30.17
C ALA A 721 24.15 -42.72 29.37
N TYR A 722 24.47 -43.38 28.25
CA TYR A 722 25.53 -42.94 27.32
C TYR A 722 25.13 -41.66 26.58
N THR A 723 23.88 -41.56 26.13
CA THR A 723 23.37 -40.38 25.42
C THR A 723 23.35 -39.14 26.30
N ARG A 724 22.95 -39.25 27.58
CA ARG A 724 23.00 -38.12 28.55
C ARG A 724 24.41 -37.57 28.74
N ARG A 725 25.40 -38.46 28.72
CA ARG A 725 26.82 -38.13 28.80
C ARG A 725 27.42 -37.69 27.45
N GLY A 726 26.67 -37.77 26.35
CA GLY A 726 27.11 -37.40 25.00
C GLY A 726 28.05 -38.42 24.34
N TRP A 727 28.01 -39.69 24.75
CA TRP A 727 28.79 -40.79 24.17
C TRP A 727 28.02 -41.53 23.08
N SER A 728 28.74 -42.04 22.07
CA SER A 728 28.15 -42.85 21.01
C SER A 728 28.01 -44.31 21.45
N PHE A 729 26.87 -44.93 21.10
CA PHE A 729 26.58 -46.33 21.39
C PHE A 729 27.14 -47.23 20.28
N GLY A 730 28.42 -47.61 20.38
CA GLY A 730 29.16 -48.25 19.28
C GLY A 730 29.28 -49.77 19.31
N ASN A 731 29.22 -50.42 20.49
CA ASN A 731 29.43 -51.87 20.61
C ASN A 731 28.42 -52.52 21.58
N PRO A 732 27.23 -52.94 21.10
CA PRO A 732 26.24 -53.63 21.93
C PRO A 732 26.71 -55.02 22.41
N GLY A 733 27.68 -55.64 21.74
CA GLY A 733 28.20 -56.97 22.13
C GLY A 733 29.10 -56.97 23.37
N GLY A 734 29.47 -55.80 23.89
CA GLY A 734 30.24 -55.65 25.13
C GLY A 734 29.39 -55.28 26.35
N ILE A 735 28.06 -55.26 26.21
CA ILE A 735 27.11 -54.87 27.26
C ILE A 735 26.24 -56.09 27.56
N ASP A 736 26.40 -56.64 28.76
CA ASP A 736 25.72 -57.88 29.18
C ASP A 736 24.18 -57.77 29.02
N GLN A 737 23.60 -56.63 29.37
CA GLN A 737 22.17 -56.35 29.22
C GLN A 737 21.69 -56.44 27.76
N CYS A 738 22.52 -56.04 26.80
CA CYS A 738 22.17 -56.05 25.37
C CYS A 738 22.36 -57.42 24.72
N VAL A 739 23.33 -58.21 25.21
CA VAL A 739 23.56 -59.58 24.76
C VAL A 739 22.44 -60.50 25.25
N GLU A 740 22.03 -60.38 26.51
CA GLU A 740 20.91 -61.15 27.08
C GLU A 740 19.57 -60.81 26.40
N GLU A 741 19.34 -59.54 26.08
CA GLU A 741 18.13 -59.06 25.39
C GLU A 741 18.14 -59.34 23.87
N HIS A 742 19.17 -60.00 23.33
CA HIS A 742 19.31 -60.29 21.89
C HIS A 742 19.13 -59.04 21.03
N TRP A 743 19.58 -57.88 21.55
CA TRP A 743 19.32 -56.57 20.97
C TRP A 743 19.85 -56.43 19.54
N SER A 744 21.04 -56.99 19.29
CA SER A 744 21.68 -56.98 17.97
C SER A 744 20.90 -57.81 16.95
N ASP A 745 20.37 -58.97 17.35
CA ASP A 745 19.61 -59.86 16.47
C ASP A 745 18.26 -59.24 16.11
N HIS A 746 17.58 -58.63 17.08
CA HIS A 746 16.32 -57.91 16.86
C HIS A 746 16.46 -56.70 15.92
N ILE A 747 17.60 -55.99 15.98
CA ILE A 747 17.89 -54.88 15.06
C ILE A 747 18.18 -55.38 13.65
N GLN A 748 18.90 -56.50 13.51
CA GLN A 748 19.22 -57.09 12.21
C GLN A 748 17.96 -57.62 11.51
N GLU A 749 17.05 -58.26 12.26
CA GLU A 749 15.75 -58.73 11.75
C GLU A 749 14.88 -57.55 11.29
N GLN A 750 14.90 -56.44 12.04
CA GLN A 750 14.12 -55.23 11.74
C GLN A 750 14.75 -54.34 10.66
N SER A 751 15.96 -54.63 10.18
CA SER A 751 16.68 -53.79 9.21
C SER A 751 15.93 -53.65 7.87
N SER A 752 15.17 -54.68 7.48
CA SER A 752 14.43 -54.72 6.21
C SER A 752 12.98 -54.23 6.31
N GLU A 753 12.56 -53.79 7.50
CA GLU A 753 11.20 -53.36 7.78
C GLU A 753 10.97 -51.87 7.49
N GLY A 754 9.70 -51.54 7.26
CA GLY A 754 9.20 -50.17 7.19
C GLY A 754 8.46 -49.74 8.46
N CYS A 755 8.06 -48.48 8.51
CA CYS A 755 7.32 -47.90 9.62
C CYS A 755 6.15 -47.05 9.14
N ASN A 756 4.96 -47.26 9.71
CA ASN A 756 3.87 -46.29 9.64
C ASN A 756 3.83 -45.48 10.94
N VAL A 757 3.84 -44.15 10.82
CA VAL A 757 3.67 -43.22 11.93
C VAL A 757 2.31 -42.55 11.79
N ALA A 758 1.38 -42.85 12.71
CA ALA A 758 0.04 -42.29 12.71
C ALA A 758 -0.35 -41.78 14.10
N GLY A 759 -0.96 -40.61 14.18
CA GLY A 759 -1.44 -40.08 15.46
C GLY A 759 -1.87 -38.62 15.39
N LEU A 760 -2.10 -38.05 16.57
CA LEU A 760 -2.44 -36.65 16.76
C LEU A 760 -1.37 -35.94 17.57
N VAL A 761 -1.08 -34.70 17.20
CA VAL A 761 -0.03 -33.89 17.83
C VAL A 761 -0.59 -32.52 18.15
N ARG A 762 -0.53 -32.12 19.43
CA ARG A 762 -0.97 -30.79 19.87
C ARG A 762 0.18 -29.79 19.76
N VAL A 763 -0.02 -28.73 18.97
CA VAL A 763 0.97 -27.69 18.71
C VAL A 763 0.45 -26.32 19.10
N ASN A 764 1.35 -25.39 19.45
CA ASN A 764 0.99 -24.00 19.65
C ASN A 764 0.61 -23.36 18.31
N LYS A 765 -0.38 -22.45 18.26
CA LYS A 765 -0.74 -21.67 17.07
C LYS A 765 0.30 -20.58 16.77
N VAL A 766 1.54 -20.99 16.52
CA VAL A 766 2.68 -20.17 16.15
C VAL A 766 3.44 -20.87 15.02
N ILE A 767 4.45 -20.22 14.47
CA ILE A 767 5.30 -20.84 13.44
C ILE A 767 6.06 -22.01 14.09
N GLY A 768 6.04 -23.17 13.45
CA GLY A 768 6.71 -24.36 13.96
C GLY A 768 7.09 -25.36 12.88
N ASN A 769 7.82 -26.39 13.28
CA ASN A 769 8.37 -27.39 12.38
C ASN A 769 8.29 -28.79 13.00
N ILE A 770 7.73 -29.74 12.24
CA ILE A 770 7.61 -31.16 12.60
C ILE A 770 8.68 -31.94 11.83
N HIS A 771 9.56 -32.63 12.55
CA HIS A 771 10.69 -33.35 11.97
C HIS A 771 10.46 -34.85 12.13
N LEU A 772 10.41 -35.57 11.01
CA LEU A 772 10.47 -37.02 10.96
C LEU A 772 11.86 -37.41 10.46
N SER A 773 12.74 -37.75 11.39
CA SER A 773 14.16 -37.93 11.11
C SER A 773 14.71 -39.16 11.83
N PRO A 774 15.86 -39.71 11.41
CA PRO A 774 16.47 -40.83 12.11
C PRO A 774 16.96 -40.38 13.50
N GLY A 775 16.36 -40.93 14.56
CA GLY A 775 16.37 -40.41 15.92
C GLY A 775 17.58 -40.73 16.81
N ARG A 776 17.56 -40.04 17.97
CA ARG A 776 18.32 -40.12 19.24
C ARG A 776 19.85 -40.22 19.25
N SER A 777 20.55 -40.35 18.11
CA SER A 777 21.92 -40.89 18.13
C SER A 777 23.09 -39.96 17.78
N PHE A 778 22.91 -38.73 17.27
CA PHE A 778 24.05 -38.05 16.60
C PHE A 778 24.17 -36.51 16.73
N GLN A 779 23.54 -35.87 17.73
CA GLN A 779 23.87 -34.47 18.04
C GLN A 779 25.09 -34.37 18.96
N THR A 780 26.28 -34.65 18.43
CA THR A 780 27.52 -34.24 19.09
C THR A 780 27.68 -32.73 18.94
N ALA A 781 28.00 -32.03 20.04
CA ALA A 781 28.08 -30.57 20.10
C ALA A 781 29.15 -29.94 19.16
N GLN A 782 30.05 -30.73 18.57
CA GLN A 782 31.14 -30.24 17.73
C GLN A 782 31.45 -31.26 16.63
N SER A 783 31.28 -30.84 15.36
CA SER A 783 31.82 -31.46 14.15
C SER A 783 31.12 -32.71 13.58
N ARG A 784 30.51 -32.50 12.40
CA ARG A 784 30.29 -33.41 11.25
C ARG A 784 30.51 -34.90 11.52
N ILE A 785 29.43 -35.69 11.46
CA ILE A 785 29.31 -37.00 10.80
C ILE A 785 27.81 -37.38 10.86
N TYR A 786 27.12 -37.44 9.72
CA TYR A 786 25.80 -38.10 9.61
C TYR A 786 26.01 -39.50 9.05
N GLU A 787 26.76 -40.32 9.78
CA GLU A 787 26.81 -41.75 9.51
C GLU A 787 25.55 -42.33 10.16
N LEU A 788 24.54 -42.60 9.33
CA LEU A 788 23.44 -43.48 9.70
C LEU A 788 24.10 -44.76 10.23
N VAL A 789 24.12 -44.90 11.55
CA VAL A 789 24.26 -46.16 12.26
C VAL A 789 25.41 -47.06 11.77
N PRO A 790 26.59 -47.06 12.42
CA PRO A 790 27.75 -47.87 12.02
C PRO A 790 27.47 -49.37 11.80
N TYR A 791 26.45 -49.92 12.48
CA TYR A 791 26.06 -51.33 12.39
C TYR A 791 25.19 -51.69 11.17
N LEU A 792 24.57 -50.71 10.49
CA LEU A 792 23.82 -50.91 9.24
C LEU A 792 24.71 -50.72 7.98
N LYS A 793 25.96 -50.28 8.16
CA LYS A 793 26.90 -49.97 7.09
C LYS A 793 27.29 -51.20 6.24
N ASN A 794 27.13 -52.40 6.77
CA ASN A 794 27.55 -53.66 6.15
C ASN A 794 26.39 -54.52 5.62
N ASP A 795 25.13 -54.08 5.75
CA ASP A 795 23.96 -54.97 5.58
C ASP A 795 23.42 -55.06 4.13
N GLY A 796 24.03 -54.36 3.18
CA GLY A 796 23.61 -54.36 1.76
C GLY A 796 22.26 -53.68 1.47
N ASN A 797 21.42 -53.48 2.49
CA ASN A 797 20.14 -52.77 2.42
C ASN A 797 20.35 -51.25 2.46
N ARG A 798 19.86 -50.55 1.41
CA ARG A 798 19.89 -49.08 1.35
C ARG A 798 18.63 -48.51 1.98
N HIS A 799 18.78 -47.85 3.13
CA HIS A 799 17.71 -47.05 3.72
C HIS A 799 17.51 -45.77 2.92
N ASP A 800 16.25 -45.41 2.65
CA ASP A 800 15.90 -44.10 2.13
C ASP A 800 14.63 -43.56 2.77
N PHE A 801 14.49 -42.23 2.74
CA PHE A 801 13.35 -41.51 3.30
C PHE A 801 12.19 -41.38 2.32
N SER A 802 12.04 -42.34 1.40
CA SER A 802 10.82 -42.43 0.59
C SER A 802 9.62 -42.55 1.53
N HIS A 803 8.53 -41.86 1.25
CA HIS A 803 7.36 -41.86 2.13
C HIS A 803 6.07 -41.60 1.37
N THR A 804 4.97 -42.02 1.98
CA THR A 804 3.60 -41.77 1.53
C THR A 804 2.84 -41.08 2.65
N VAL A 805 2.34 -39.87 2.38
CA VAL A 805 1.44 -39.16 3.28
C VAL A 805 0.02 -39.61 2.98
N HIS A 806 -0.60 -40.35 3.91
CA HIS A 806 -1.97 -40.84 3.73
C HIS A 806 -2.99 -39.73 3.98
N HIS A 807 -2.86 -39.05 5.12
CA HIS A 807 -3.64 -37.87 5.43
C HIS A 807 -2.87 -36.94 6.37
N MET A 808 -3.03 -35.63 6.15
CA MET A 808 -2.53 -34.62 7.07
C MET A 808 -3.48 -33.43 7.12
N TYR A 809 -3.98 -33.07 8.30
CA TYR A 809 -4.87 -31.92 8.45
C TYR A 809 -4.79 -31.30 9.85
N PHE A 810 -5.20 -30.04 9.92
CA PHE A 810 -5.22 -29.25 11.15
C PHE A 810 -6.66 -29.09 11.62
N THR A 811 -6.90 -29.36 12.90
CA THR A 811 -8.20 -29.18 13.56
C THR A 811 -8.08 -28.15 14.67
N ALA A 812 -9.17 -27.41 14.90
CA ALA A 812 -9.30 -26.54 16.07
C ALA A 812 -9.75 -27.36 17.28
N ASP A 813 -9.46 -26.91 18.50
CA ASP A 813 -9.93 -27.56 19.73
C ASP A 813 -11.48 -27.67 19.77
N ASP A 814 -12.18 -26.74 19.12
CA ASP A 814 -13.65 -26.75 18.97
C ASP A 814 -14.20 -27.94 18.17
N GLU A 815 -13.40 -28.54 17.27
CA GLU A 815 -13.81 -29.70 16.46
C GLU A 815 -13.74 -31.03 17.23
N ALA A 816 -13.36 -31.01 18.52
CA ALA A 816 -13.46 -32.17 19.40
C ALA A 816 -14.92 -32.60 19.66
N ASP A 817 -15.88 -31.70 19.48
CA ASP A 817 -17.32 -32.00 19.52
C ASP A 817 -17.79 -32.56 18.17
N GLU A 818 -18.27 -33.81 18.16
CA GLU A 818 -18.73 -34.50 16.93
C GLU A 818 -19.80 -33.71 16.17
N SER A 819 -20.65 -32.95 16.89
CA SER A 819 -21.69 -32.14 16.27
C SER A 819 -21.12 -31.00 15.41
N LYS A 820 -20.10 -30.30 15.92
CA LYS A 820 -19.40 -29.21 15.21
C LYS A 820 -18.53 -29.76 14.08
N ALA A 821 -17.91 -30.92 14.29
CA ALA A 821 -17.13 -31.59 13.27
C ALA A 821 -18.00 -31.96 12.05
N GLN A 822 -19.23 -32.44 12.26
CA GLN A 822 -20.16 -32.76 11.18
C GLN A 822 -20.57 -31.51 10.37
N VAL A 823 -20.87 -30.40 11.05
CA VAL A 823 -21.18 -29.11 10.40
C VAL A 823 -20.00 -28.59 9.58
N SER A 824 -18.77 -28.69 10.12
CA SER A 824 -17.57 -28.28 9.38
C SER A 824 -17.39 -29.07 8.08
N ARG A 825 -17.67 -30.39 8.09
CA ARG A 825 -17.56 -31.27 6.91
C ARG A 825 -18.61 -30.92 5.87
N GLU A 826 -19.86 -30.75 6.27
CA GLU A 826 -20.94 -30.37 5.34
C GLU A 826 -20.66 -29.01 4.68
N MET A 827 -20.16 -28.04 5.44
CA MET A 827 -19.78 -26.73 4.91
C MET A 827 -18.60 -26.81 3.94
N ARG A 828 -17.58 -27.62 4.25
CA ARG A 828 -16.44 -27.89 3.35
C ARG A 828 -16.88 -28.55 2.05
N GLU A 829 -17.81 -29.50 2.09
CA GLU A 829 -18.39 -30.15 0.91
C GLU A 829 -19.16 -29.16 0.02
N ARG A 830 -20.01 -28.31 0.61
CA ARG A 830 -20.75 -27.26 -0.13
C ARG A 830 -19.83 -26.26 -0.81
N LEU A 831 -18.66 -26.01 -0.24
CA LEU A 831 -17.62 -25.11 -0.80
C LEU A 831 -16.68 -25.81 -1.79
N GLY A 832 -16.77 -27.14 -1.94
CA GLY A 832 -15.88 -27.90 -2.82
C GLY A 832 -14.45 -28.09 -2.28
N ILE A 833 -14.23 -27.91 -0.97
CA ILE A 833 -12.92 -27.98 -0.30
C ILE A 833 -12.81 -29.32 0.45
N TYR A 834 -12.88 -30.43 -0.28
CA TYR A 834 -13.00 -31.78 0.32
C TYR A 834 -11.68 -32.55 0.43
N GLN A 835 -10.63 -32.14 -0.29
CA GLN A 835 -9.31 -32.79 -0.27
C GLN A 835 -8.26 -31.88 0.35
N ASN A 836 -7.49 -32.39 1.31
CA ASN A 836 -6.33 -31.67 1.80
C ASN A 836 -5.17 -31.83 0.82
N PRO A 837 -4.31 -30.82 0.62
CA PRO A 837 -3.32 -30.85 -0.46
C PRO A 837 -2.20 -31.90 -0.30
N LEU A 838 -1.94 -32.43 0.91
CA LEU A 838 -0.96 -33.50 1.14
C LEU A 838 -1.55 -34.92 1.11
N ASP A 839 -2.88 -35.06 1.03
CA ASP A 839 -3.51 -36.38 1.13
C ASP A 839 -3.16 -37.23 -0.10
N GLY A 840 -2.50 -38.37 0.12
CA GLY A 840 -2.03 -39.27 -0.93
C GLY A 840 -0.71 -38.89 -1.61
N ASN A 841 -0.02 -37.85 -1.14
CA ASN A 841 1.24 -37.41 -1.73
C ASN A 841 2.39 -38.41 -1.45
N THR A 842 3.23 -38.69 -2.44
CA THR A 842 4.35 -39.64 -2.31
C THR A 842 5.68 -39.00 -2.71
N GLY A 843 6.64 -38.95 -1.78
CA GLY A 843 8.05 -38.62 -2.05
C GLY A 843 8.86 -39.90 -2.27
N ARG A 844 9.55 -40.04 -3.41
CA ARG A 844 10.37 -41.22 -3.72
C ARG A 844 11.82 -40.82 -3.96
N THR A 845 12.74 -41.53 -3.32
CA THR A 845 14.18 -41.36 -3.55
C THR A 845 14.89 -42.70 -3.42
N SER A 846 16.08 -42.80 -4.01
CA SER A 846 16.97 -43.96 -3.90
C SER A 846 18.24 -43.65 -3.08
N LYS A 847 18.35 -42.41 -2.57
CA LYS A 847 19.49 -41.89 -1.82
C LYS A 847 19.18 -41.86 -0.33
N ALA A 848 20.15 -42.26 0.50
CA ALA A 848 20.01 -42.29 1.95
C ALA A 848 20.10 -40.89 2.59
N GLN A 849 20.91 -40.01 2.00
CA GLN A 849 21.12 -38.64 2.46
C GLN A 849 20.23 -37.67 1.65
N TYR A 850 18.92 -37.80 1.81
CA TYR A 850 17.93 -36.97 1.11
C TYR A 850 17.00 -36.27 2.11
N MET A 851 16.66 -35.03 1.81
CA MET A 851 15.80 -34.18 2.64
C MET A 851 14.53 -33.84 1.85
N PHE A 852 13.36 -34.19 2.39
CA PHE A 852 12.06 -33.72 1.93
C PHE A 852 11.56 -32.64 2.87
N HIS A 853 11.25 -31.46 2.35
CA HIS A 853 10.81 -30.32 3.14
C HIS A 853 9.49 -29.77 2.59
N TYR A 854 8.41 -29.96 3.35
CA TYR A 854 7.09 -29.41 3.07
C TYR A 854 6.87 -28.12 3.87
N PHE A 855 6.61 -27.03 3.18
CA PHE A 855 6.20 -25.75 3.75
C PHE A 855 4.68 -25.64 3.67
N LEU A 856 4.03 -25.59 4.84
CA LEU A 856 2.60 -25.53 5.04
C LEU A 856 2.22 -24.10 5.44
N LYS A 857 1.33 -23.46 4.70
CA LYS A 857 0.76 -22.17 5.10
C LYS A 857 -0.65 -22.38 5.60
N VAL A 858 -0.84 -22.31 6.92
CA VAL A 858 -2.12 -22.60 7.60
C VAL A 858 -2.93 -21.31 7.71
N VAL A 859 -4.19 -21.35 7.30
CA VAL A 859 -5.14 -20.23 7.32
C VAL A 859 -6.31 -20.61 8.21
N SER A 860 -6.62 -19.78 9.19
CA SER A 860 -7.80 -19.95 10.04
C SER A 860 -9.06 -19.76 9.21
N THR A 861 -10.03 -20.66 9.37
CA THR A 861 -11.33 -20.62 8.70
C THR A 861 -12.45 -20.71 9.72
N GLN A 862 -13.45 -19.86 9.60
CA GLN A 862 -14.61 -19.84 10.49
C GLN A 862 -15.88 -20.01 9.67
N TYR A 863 -16.71 -20.97 10.07
CA TYR A 863 -18.03 -21.20 9.50
C TYR A 863 -19.10 -20.66 10.44
N ARG A 864 -19.98 -19.81 9.91
CA ARG A 864 -21.13 -19.27 10.62
C ARG A 864 -22.42 -19.70 9.92
N THR A 865 -23.19 -20.56 10.57
CA THR A 865 -24.47 -21.06 10.03
C THR A 865 -25.59 -20.03 10.22
N LEU A 866 -26.71 -20.21 9.52
CA LEU A 866 -27.93 -19.41 9.71
C LEU A 866 -28.46 -19.46 11.14
N ASP A 867 -28.26 -20.58 11.83
CA ASP A 867 -28.68 -20.79 13.23
C ASP A 867 -27.79 -20.08 14.25
N GLY A 868 -26.74 -19.39 13.77
CA GLY A 868 -25.80 -18.65 14.61
C GLY A 868 -24.73 -19.53 15.27
N GLN A 869 -24.63 -20.81 14.91
CA GLN A 869 -23.51 -21.66 15.35
C GLN A 869 -22.22 -21.20 14.66
N LEU A 870 -21.14 -21.19 15.43
CA LEU A 870 -19.82 -20.76 15.01
C LEU A 870 -18.85 -21.93 15.17
N VAL A 871 -18.22 -22.33 14.07
CA VAL A 871 -17.29 -23.45 14.00
C VAL A 871 -15.96 -22.96 13.46
N ASN A 872 -14.90 -23.15 14.24
CA ASN A 872 -13.54 -22.81 13.86
C ASN A 872 -12.87 -24.05 13.23
N SER A 873 -12.10 -23.82 12.18
CA SER A 873 -11.50 -24.82 11.31
C SER A 873 -10.20 -24.26 10.74
N HIS A 874 -9.35 -25.11 10.19
CA HIS A 874 -8.11 -24.68 9.53
C HIS A 874 -8.00 -25.27 8.13
N GLN A 875 -7.51 -24.45 7.21
CA GLN A 875 -7.12 -24.87 5.87
C GLN A 875 -5.63 -24.63 5.70
N TYR A 876 -4.98 -25.34 4.79
CA TYR A 876 -3.57 -25.08 4.52
C TYR A 876 -3.24 -25.25 3.04
N SER A 877 -2.21 -24.54 2.59
CA SER A 877 -1.58 -24.76 1.29
C SER A 877 -0.17 -25.29 1.48
N VAL A 878 0.34 -25.99 0.46
CA VAL A 878 1.60 -26.73 0.53
C VAL A 878 2.51 -26.28 -0.59
N THR A 879 3.77 -26.06 -0.26
CA THR A 879 4.88 -26.06 -1.21
C THR A 879 5.90 -27.08 -0.73
N HIS A 880 6.55 -27.79 -1.64
CA HIS A 880 7.55 -28.80 -1.28
C HIS A 880 8.89 -28.42 -1.88
N PHE A 881 9.94 -28.75 -1.15
CA PHE A 881 11.33 -28.56 -1.51
C PHE A 881 12.08 -29.85 -1.21
N GLU A 882 12.87 -30.30 -2.17
CA GLU A 882 13.64 -31.52 -2.04
C GLU A 882 15.13 -31.22 -2.21
N ARG A 883 15.97 -31.90 -1.42
CA ARG A 883 17.40 -31.69 -1.47
C ARG A 883 18.17 -32.99 -1.27
N ASP A 884 19.05 -33.27 -2.23
CA ASP A 884 20.09 -34.27 -2.10
C ASP A 884 21.27 -33.69 -1.31
N LEU A 885 21.70 -34.40 -0.27
CA LEU A 885 22.81 -34.01 0.59
C LEU A 885 24.12 -34.75 0.24
N GLU A 886 24.10 -35.72 -0.69
CA GLU A 886 25.32 -36.41 -1.16
C GLU A 886 26.13 -35.57 -2.15
N THR A 887 25.43 -34.81 -3.00
CA THR A 887 26.06 -33.93 -3.99
C THR A 887 26.31 -32.54 -3.40
N GLY A 888 27.59 -32.12 -3.37
CA GLY A 888 27.95 -30.74 -3.05
C GLY A 888 27.39 -29.72 -4.06
N SER A 889 27.92 -28.50 -4.04
CA SER A 889 27.46 -27.30 -4.77
C SER A 889 27.34 -27.38 -6.32
N GLY A 890 27.34 -28.55 -6.97
CA GLY A 890 27.52 -28.66 -8.43
C GLY A 890 26.77 -29.79 -9.15
N GLY A 891 25.53 -30.13 -8.78
CA GLY A 891 24.74 -31.15 -9.49
C GLY A 891 23.64 -30.57 -10.38
N ASN A 892 23.80 -30.61 -11.70
CA ASN A 892 22.70 -30.29 -12.64
C ASN A 892 21.74 -31.49 -12.78
N THR A 893 20.43 -31.27 -12.66
CA THR A 893 19.38 -32.19 -13.13
C THR A 893 18.32 -31.48 -13.96
N ALA A 894 17.66 -32.25 -14.84
CA ALA A 894 16.98 -31.79 -16.04
C ALA A 894 15.48 -31.42 -15.87
N GLU A 895 15.00 -31.14 -14.65
CA GLU A 895 13.58 -30.91 -14.41
C GLU A 895 13.35 -29.75 -13.44
N GLY A 896 13.03 -28.57 -13.99
CA GLY A 896 12.15 -27.48 -13.49
C GLY A 896 12.02 -27.07 -12.02
N LEU A 897 12.66 -27.70 -11.03
CA LEU A 897 12.56 -27.41 -9.61
C LEU A 897 13.81 -26.68 -9.11
N GLN A 898 13.59 -25.61 -8.36
CA GLN A 898 14.62 -24.67 -7.92
C GLN A 898 15.35 -25.24 -6.69
N ILE A 899 16.33 -26.13 -6.89
CA ILE A 899 17.15 -26.70 -5.82
C ILE A 899 18.40 -25.83 -5.61
N GLN A 900 18.59 -25.29 -4.40
CA GLN A 900 19.82 -24.61 -3.99
C GLN A 900 20.72 -25.60 -3.24
N HIS A 901 21.92 -25.84 -3.77
CA HIS A 901 22.88 -26.75 -3.16
C HIS A 901 23.59 -26.11 -1.95
N GLY A 902 23.59 -26.81 -0.82
CA GLY A 902 24.36 -26.46 0.37
C GLY A 902 24.90 -27.72 1.06
N VAL A 903 25.85 -27.58 1.98
CA VAL A 903 26.50 -28.72 2.67
C VAL A 903 25.87 -29.02 4.05
N ASN A 904 24.96 -28.16 4.53
CA ASN A 904 24.33 -28.29 5.86
C ASN A 904 22.85 -28.70 5.72
N GLY A 905 22.45 -29.81 6.37
CA GLY A 905 21.09 -30.32 6.45
C GLY A 905 21.03 -31.71 7.11
N LEU A 906 19.91 -32.07 7.73
CA LEU A 906 19.64 -33.40 8.30
C LEU A 906 18.78 -34.20 7.30
N PRO A 907 19.10 -35.46 6.95
CA PRO A 907 18.22 -36.27 6.12
C PRO A 907 16.93 -36.62 6.87
N GLY A 908 15.80 -36.60 6.18
CA GLY A 908 14.49 -36.80 6.79
C GLY A 908 13.36 -36.06 6.06
N VAL A 909 12.17 -36.12 6.66
CA VAL A 909 10.96 -35.43 6.19
C VAL A 909 10.60 -34.34 7.18
N PHE A 910 10.46 -33.10 6.70
CA PHE A 910 10.22 -31.92 7.51
C PHE A 910 8.92 -31.24 7.09
N PHE A 911 8.02 -30.96 8.03
CA PHE A 911 6.79 -30.19 7.81
C PHE A 911 6.88 -28.88 8.58
N SER A 912 7.26 -27.80 7.90
CA SER A 912 7.29 -26.46 8.47
C SER A 912 5.96 -25.77 8.25
N TYR A 913 5.25 -25.42 9.31
CA TYR A 913 3.97 -24.73 9.24
C TYR A 913 4.06 -23.28 9.69
N GLU A 914 3.48 -22.39 8.90
CA GLU A 914 3.35 -20.95 9.18
C GLU A 914 1.87 -20.59 9.32
N ILE A 915 1.51 -19.95 10.43
CA ILE A 915 0.13 -19.48 10.66
C ILE A 915 -0.06 -18.12 9.98
N SER A 916 -1.02 -18.04 9.06
CA SER A 916 -1.42 -16.81 8.39
C SER A 916 -2.19 -15.90 9.37
N PRO A 917 -1.93 -14.58 9.39
CA PRO A 917 -2.69 -13.62 10.21
C PRO A 917 -4.12 -13.38 9.68
N ILE A 918 -4.55 -14.19 8.71
CA ILE A 918 -5.81 -14.05 7.99
C ILE A 918 -6.79 -15.12 8.47
N LEU A 919 -8.00 -14.68 8.82
CA LEU A 919 -9.17 -15.48 9.11
C LEU A 919 -10.15 -15.40 7.93
N VAL A 920 -10.45 -16.52 7.30
CA VAL A 920 -11.49 -16.63 6.28
C VAL A 920 -12.80 -16.99 6.95
N ALA A 921 -13.73 -16.03 7.02
CA ALA A 921 -15.04 -16.23 7.62
C ALA A 921 -16.09 -16.47 6.52
N HIS A 922 -16.62 -17.69 6.47
CA HIS A 922 -17.75 -18.08 5.64
C HIS A 922 -19.04 -17.95 6.43
N ARG A 923 -19.93 -17.07 5.98
CA ARG A 923 -21.21 -16.81 6.62
C ARG A 923 -22.34 -17.25 5.70
N GLU A 924 -23.20 -18.12 6.19
CA GLU A 924 -24.47 -18.37 5.51
C GLU A 924 -25.35 -17.12 5.61
N THR A 925 -25.81 -16.64 4.46
CA THR A 925 -26.71 -15.49 4.36
C THR A 925 -27.95 -15.86 3.58
N ARG A 926 -29.06 -15.21 3.96
CA ARG A 926 -30.33 -15.32 3.28
C ARG A 926 -30.88 -13.92 3.08
N GLN A 927 -31.47 -13.68 1.91
CA GLN A 927 -32.13 -12.40 1.65
C GLN A 927 -33.27 -12.16 2.64
N SER A 928 -33.40 -10.91 3.07
CA SER A 928 -34.49 -10.51 3.95
C SER A 928 -35.82 -10.45 3.18
N PHE A 929 -36.93 -10.65 3.88
CA PHE A 929 -38.25 -10.50 3.29
C PHE A 929 -38.50 -9.08 2.75
N ALA A 930 -37.91 -8.06 3.40
CA ALA A 930 -37.99 -6.68 2.93
C ALA A 930 -37.30 -6.50 1.57
N HIS A 931 -36.12 -7.11 1.37
CA HIS A 931 -35.40 -7.07 0.10
C HIS A 931 -36.21 -7.72 -1.03
N PHE A 932 -36.80 -8.88 -0.77
CA PHE A 932 -37.70 -9.57 -1.70
C PHE A 932 -38.90 -8.68 -2.11
N LEU A 933 -39.52 -8.01 -1.14
CA LEU A 933 -40.65 -7.11 -1.39
C LEU A 933 -40.23 -5.91 -2.25
N THR A 934 -39.13 -5.24 -1.91
CA THR A 934 -38.62 -4.10 -2.69
C THR A 934 -38.22 -4.49 -4.11
N SER A 935 -37.58 -5.65 -4.28
CA SER A 935 -37.19 -6.18 -5.59
C SER A 935 -38.41 -6.51 -6.45
N THR A 936 -39.43 -7.15 -5.85
CA THR A 936 -40.70 -7.44 -6.53
C THR A 936 -41.41 -6.15 -6.97
N CYS A 937 -41.47 -5.12 -6.12
CA CYS A 937 -42.03 -3.82 -6.49
C CYS A 937 -41.25 -3.15 -7.65
N ALA A 938 -39.91 -3.25 -7.64
CA ALA A 938 -39.06 -2.72 -8.69
C ALA A 938 -39.23 -3.46 -10.02
N ILE A 939 -39.36 -4.80 -10.01
CA ILE A 939 -39.65 -5.62 -11.19
C ILE A 939 -40.98 -5.18 -11.81
N VAL A 940 -42.04 -5.05 -11.00
CA VAL A 940 -43.36 -4.62 -11.47
C VAL A 940 -43.30 -3.20 -12.05
N GLY A 941 -42.69 -2.25 -11.34
CA GLY A 941 -42.57 -0.87 -11.82
C GLY A 941 -41.71 -0.74 -13.08
N GLY A 942 -40.59 -1.47 -13.15
CA GLY A 942 -39.67 -1.45 -14.29
C GLY A 942 -40.30 -2.01 -15.56
N VAL A 943 -40.95 -3.18 -15.48
CA VAL A 943 -41.61 -3.80 -16.64
C VAL A 943 -42.77 -2.93 -17.14
N LEU A 944 -43.57 -2.35 -16.26
CA LEU A 944 -44.65 -1.42 -16.65
C LEU A 944 -44.12 -0.15 -17.33
N THR A 945 -43.01 0.41 -16.82
CA THR A 945 -42.37 1.59 -17.44
C THR A 945 -41.87 1.28 -18.84
N VAL A 946 -41.16 0.17 -19.03
CA VAL A 946 -40.67 -0.25 -20.36
C VAL A 946 -41.81 -0.55 -21.32
N ALA A 947 -42.86 -1.23 -20.87
CA ALA A 947 -44.05 -1.49 -21.68
C ALA A 947 -44.74 -0.18 -22.13
N SER A 948 -44.79 0.84 -21.26
CA SER A 948 -45.37 2.15 -21.61
C SER A 948 -44.57 2.92 -22.67
N ILE A 949 -43.23 2.81 -22.63
CA ILE A 949 -42.34 3.41 -23.63
C ILE A 949 -42.49 2.68 -24.96
N LEU A 950 -42.53 1.35 -24.95
CA LEU A 950 -42.74 0.54 -26.15
C LEU A 950 -44.10 0.79 -26.81
N ASP A 951 -45.17 0.90 -26.02
CA ASP A 951 -46.51 1.23 -26.54
C ASP A 951 -46.52 2.64 -27.17
N SER A 952 -45.88 3.62 -26.52
CA SER A 952 -45.73 4.98 -27.05
C SER A 952 -44.94 5.02 -28.36
N ALA A 953 -43.84 4.24 -28.44
CA ALA A 953 -43.04 4.12 -29.64
C ALA A 953 -43.83 3.48 -30.78
N LEU A 954 -44.49 2.33 -30.53
CA LEU A 954 -45.31 1.61 -31.52
C LEU A 954 -46.49 2.45 -32.01
N PHE A 955 -47.13 3.22 -31.13
CA PHE A 955 -48.20 4.14 -31.51
C PHE A 955 -47.67 5.27 -32.42
N ALA A 956 -46.49 5.83 -32.13
CA ALA A 956 -45.84 6.83 -32.96
C ALA A 956 -45.46 6.28 -34.34
N THR A 957 -44.90 5.06 -34.43
CA THR A 957 -44.57 4.42 -35.71
C THR A 957 -45.83 4.11 -36.53
N GLN A 958 -46.90 3.61 -35.90
CA GLN A 958 -48.16 3.31 -36.59
C GLN A 958 -48.81 4.59 -37.15
N ARG A 959 -48.75 5.71 -36.43
CA ARG A 959 -49.21 7.02 -36.91
C ARG A 959 -48.37 7.55 -38.07
N SER A 960 -47.04 7.39 -37.99
CA SER A 960 -46.13 7.78 -39.08
C SER A 960 -46.34 6.96 -40.35
N LEU A 961 -46.56 5.64 -40.23
CA LEU A 961 -46.85 4.75 -41.36
C LEU A 961 -48.21 5.05 -42.00
N LYS A 962 -49.25 5.35 -41.23
CA LYS A 962 -50.54 5.81 -41.78
C LYS A 962 -50.43 7.16 -42.49
N ARG A 963 -49.57 8.07 -42.01
CA ARG A 963 -49.35 9.37 -42.67
C ARG A 963 -48.63 9.23 -44.01
N ASN A 964 -47.68 8.30 -44.12
CA ASN A 964 -46.99 8.01 -45.38
C ASN A 964 -47.85 7.22 -46.39
N ALA A 965 -48.81 6.41 -45.92
CA ALA A 965 -49.76 5.72 -46.80
C ALA A 965 -50.85 6.65 -47.41
N GLY A 966 -51.13 7.79 -46.77
CA GLY A 966 -52.13 8.77 -47.25
C GLY A 966 -51.61 9.78 -48.28
N ALA A 967 -50.30 9.80 -48.59
CA ALA A 967 -49.68 10.80 -49.46
C ALA A 967 -49.48 10.36 -50.94
N ASN A 968 -49.86 9.12 -51.30
CA ASN A 968 -49.73 8.57 -52.66
C ASN A 968 -51.08 8.15 -53.28
N GLY A 969 -52.02 9.09 -53.37
CA GLY A 969 -53.25 8.91 -54.13
C GLY A 969 -53.72 10.24 -54.74
N HIS A 970 -53.69 10.33 -56.07
CA HIS A 970 -54.19 11.44 -56.89
C HIS A 970 -54.77 10.84 -58.20
N PRO A 971 -55.62 11.56 -58.95
CA PRO A 971 -57.08 11.39 -58.95
C PRO A 971 -57.65 10.96 -60.32
N ASN A 972 -58.90 10.48 -60.34
CA ASN A 972 -59.85 10.43 -61.49
C ASN A 972 -61.08 9.61 -61.05
N GLY A 973 -62.36 9.92 -61.27
CA GLY A 973 -63.06 11.01 -61.95
C GLY A 973 -64.53 10.57 -62.14
N LYS A 974 -65.44 11.57 -62.23
CA LYS A 974 -66.82 11.56 -62.82
C LYS A 974 -67.94 10.80 -62.07
N LEU A 975 -68.98 11.50 -61.59
CA LEU A 975 -70.20 12.01 -62.29
C LEU A 975 -71.32 10.95 -62.43
N MET A 976 -72.18 10.84 -61.42
CA MET A 976 -73.64 11.03 -61.48
C MET A 976 -74.23 10.89 -60.07
#